data_AF-A0A7D9LL18-F1
#
_entry.id   AF-A0A7D9LL18-F1
#
_cell.length_a   1.000
_cell.length_b   1.000
_cell.length_c   1.000
_cell.angle_alpha   90.00
_cell.angle_beta   90.00
_cell.angle_gamma   90.00
#
_symmetry.space_group_name_H-M   'P 1'
#
loop_
_entity.id
_entity.type
_entity.pdbx_description
1 polymer ?
#
loop_
_entity_poly.entity_id
_entity_poly.type
_entity_poly.pdbx_seq_one_letter_code
_entity_poly.pdbx_strand_id
1 'polypeptide(L)'
;PGKGADYIPGFQAGGSGGGHGGRGGRGVARILSGPSYGSVFKPLDFGSSGGNSLKERGGVGGGVLFLNISHRVTVNGALLVNGQNALGRYAGGGSAGSIYVVTQRLDGSGKLQANGGNGYNNGHRGGGGGSGGRIAVYYKDNEDYDGIFEAYGGFGNEEYGAAGTIYYDHMTSDNVTKRSLYVNNNGHAPQTERVNELLEPLKLSGGSGGTQSSRTYKAREGITITTSAPPIWLDHYNYLQLYNVFDGRINTLYATTSTSATLTITFSGQTWLQLIRIYPTCTSEYRVSYNVYITRQQRKINLTPSGVSSSGCFNTGVFQDIKVNSEITSIEIKLRALEKYVSLSEIKLFIGRDTGDFNERNIVQDSARTWLVAEDDQSGEFEFDFLHISGSGHVGILPQPSYNGSMVVGEVGGDHTGSLHVGSQQTVNISTQEMTVLPFNIQTYKKSTIVLPEETHVTNGVLVAKGEILGLKQLRIDENGVFNVFPEATLNTEIPSSLKLNSLRIFTGGLFHQSLGDLTVGQLNVTLTDDFVVNAYGTADTSGISVKARKIQLDTSSILTARGRGYLSAQGPGPGVSFLQGGSGAGHGGTGGRGKQTRVGEAYGSVTRPQEFGSGGGRGARDLPGGAGGGVITLQAQVIDIDGTIDVSGSDAQAGAGGGSGGSVQILADRFIGKGRLLCNGGKAVNNGGGGSGGRLSVHCNETEFSGRISALGGASSVEPGGPGTIYRKTGTGYETLRNLEINNGGHVPVDTYLVSRNQYENSGKAWVLVQSIDDLEYDELRLLGGAHASFVLSVKGDVSINKFSGDNTGMLHVQADDRVVIKSAPAEFPSWFRVYERGYLSLPEIVHLNKFLYSQLFIDGKLGYIKDFRIGTGVTVSLGNKVTIPEYYQRNI
;
A
#
# COMPACT_ATOMS: atom_id res chain seq x y z
N PRO A 1 0.07 18.62 -34.83
CA PRO A 1 0.34 18.20 -33.42
C PRO A 1 -1.00 17.76 -32.79
N GLY A 2 -1.02 17.12 -31.63
CA GLY A 2 -2.24 17.03 -30.78
C GLY A 2 -3.48 16.28 -31.27
N LYS A 3 -3.50 15.68 -32.47
CA LYS A 3 -4.68 15.00 -33.02
C LYS A 3 -5.16 13.88 -32.08
N GLY A 4 -6.47 13.84 -31.80
CA GLY A 4 -7.09 12.71 -31.12
C GLY A 4 -6.97 11.40 -31.93
N ALA A 5 -6.78 10.28 -31.23
CA ALA A 5 -6.81 8.95 -31.82
C ALA A 5 -8.19 8.61 -32.40
N ASP A 6 -8.23 8.29 -33.70
CA ASP A 6 -9.44 7.93 -34.45
C ASP A 6 -10.07 6.63 -33.95
N TYR A 7 -11.40 6.51 -34.07
CA TYR A 7 -12.23 5.31 -33.89
C TYR A 7 -11.63 4.07 -34.57
N ILE A 8 -11.65 2.91 -33.89
CA ILE A 8 -11.21 1.63 -34.46
C ILE A 8 -12.45 0.84 -34.91
N PRO A 9 -12.61 0.59 -36.22
CA PRO A 9 -13.73 -0.18 -36.75
C PRO A 9 -13.83 -1.60 -36.20
N GLY A 10 -15.05 -2.00 -35.81
CA GLY A 10 -15.33 -3.36 -35.30
C GLY A 10 -15.24 -3.51 -33.79
N PHE A 11 -14.94 -2.44 -33.05
CA PHE A 11 -14.85 -2.43 -31.60
C PHE A 11 -15.80 -1.39 -30.99
N GLN A 12 -16.19 -1.54 -29.71
CA GLN A 12 -17.02 -0.54 -29.02
C GLN A 12 -16.17 0.64 -28.50
N ALA A 13 -15.19 1.09 -29.27
CA ALA A 13 -14.30 2.18 -28.86
C ALA A 13 -14.82 3.53 -29.35
N GLY A 14 -14.57 4.62 -28.62
CA GLY A 14 -14.73 6.00 -29.10
C GLY A 14 -13.47 6.53 -29.79
N GLY A 15 -13.58 7.70 -30.41
CA GLY A 15 -12.44 8.57 -30.73
C GLY A 15 -12.05 9.39 -29.49
N SER A 16 -10.76 9.64 -29.30
CA SER A 16 -10.28 10.49 -28.20
C SER A 16 -10.30 11.97 -28.57
N GLY A 17 -10.27 12.86 -27.57
CA GLY A 17 -10.25 14.29 -27.78
C GLY A 17 -8.91 14.82 -28.32
N GLY A 18 -8.95 15.98 -28.96
CA GLY A 18 -7.76 16.74 -29.35
C GLY A 18 -7.02 17.30 -28.13
N GLY A 19 -5.69 17.37 -28.23
CA GLY A 19 -4.80 18.04 -27.29
C GLY A 19 -4.48 19.46 -27.74
N HIS A 20 -4.21 20.39 -26.82
CA HIS A 20 -3.58 21.71 -27.00
C HIS A 20 -3.51 22.32 -25.60
N GLY A 21 -2.35 22.74 -25.09
CA GLY A 21 -2.19 23.16 -23.67
C GLY A 21 -2.30 22.04 -22.64
N GLY A 22 -3.38 21.27 -22.69
CA GLY A 22 -3.53 20.00 -22.00
C GLY A 22 -3.74 18.83 -22.97
N ARG A 23 -3.80 17.61 -22.41
CA ARG A 23 -4.11 16.41 -23.20
C ARG A 23 -5.62 16.27 -23.39
N GLY A 24 -6.03 15.78 -24.55
CA GLY A 24 -7.42 15.42 -24.79
C GLY A 24 -7.87 14.28 -23.87
N GLY A 25 -9.18 14.13 -23.70
CA GLY A 25 -9.83 13.04 -22.97
C GLY A 25 -9.79 11.73 -23.74
N ARG A 26 -9.70 10.59 -23.04
CA ARG A 26 -9.86 9.26 -23.64
C ARG A 26 -11.31 9.03 -24.08
N GLY A 27 -11.47 8.38 -25.23
CA GLY A 27 -12.76 7.82 -25.63
C GLY A 27 -13.02 6.52 -24.87
N VAL A 28 -14.29 6.08 -24.83
CA VAL A 28 -14.63 4.77 -24.25
C VAL A 28 -13.77 3.71 -24.93
N ALA A 29 -13.17 2.85 -24.11
CA ALA A 29 -12.26 1.81 -24.55
C ALA A 29 -11.12 2.31 -25.45
N ARG A 30 -10.44 3.39 -25.02
CA ARG A 30 -9.19 3.87 -25.61
C ARG A 30 -8.15 4.24 -24.56
N ILE A 31 -6.90 3.88 -24.87
CA ILE A 31 -5.73 4.21 -24.06
C ILE A 31 -4.93 5.42 -24.55
N LEU A 32 -5.16 5.89 -25.79
CA LEU A 32 -4.44 7.02 -26.39
C LEU A 32 -5.33 8.27 -26.46
N SER A 33 -4.72 9.44 -26.28
CA SER A 33 -5.35 10.75 -26.36
C SER A 33 -4.47 11.77 -27.10
N GLY A 34 -5.06 12.89 -27.53
CA GLY A 34 -4.31 13.97 -28.17
C GLY A 34 -3.27 14.58 -27.23
N PRO A 35 -1.98 14.66 -27.60
CA PRO A 35 -0.92 15.21 -26.74
C PRO A 35 -1.05 16.73 -26.57
N SER A 36 -0.53 17.24 -25.45
CA SER A 36 -0.38 18.69 -25.22
C SER A 36 0.76 19.25 -26.08
N TYR A 37 0.62 20.53 -26.45
CA TYR A 37 1.63 21.34 -27.13
C TYR A 37 1.27 22.83 -26.96
N GLY A 38 2.12 23.70 -27.51
CA GLY A 38 1.91 25.15 -27.58
C GLY A 38 2.46 25.89 -26.37
N SER A 39 2.92 27.11 -26.59
CA SER A 39 3.54 27.97 -25.57
C SER A 39 2.51 28.57 -24.61
N VAL A 40 2.82 28.55 -23.31
CA VAL A 40 2.05 29.27 -22.27
C VAL A 40 2.18 30.79 -22.43
N PHE A 41 3.36 31.26 -22.85
CA PHE A 41 3.72 32.67 -22.88
C PHE A 41 3.32 33.35 -24.19
N LYS A 42 3.50 32.67 -25.32
CA LYS A 42 3.22 33.18 -26.67
C LYS A 42 2.37 32.18 -27.47
N PRO A 43 1.09 31.98 -27.09
CA PRO A 43 0.25 30.99 -27.73
C PRO A 43 -0.16 31.46 -29.14
N LEU A 44 0.41 30.82 -30.16
CA LEU A 44 0.14 31.11 -31.58
C LEU A 44 -0.33 29.88 -32.37
N ASP A 45 -0.52 28.76 -31.69
CA ASP A 45 -0.89 27.50 -32.32
C ASP A 45 -2.41 27.32 -32.40
N PHE A 46 -2.88 26.72 -33.50
CA PHE A 46 -4.26 26.28 -33.65
C PHE A 46 -4.55 25.11 -32.71
N GLY A 47 -5.82 24.96 -32.33
CA GLY A 47 -6.32 23.76 -31.70
C GLY A 47 -6.29 22.56 -32.65
N SER A 48 -6.31 21.36 -32.09
CA SER A 48 -6.27 20.10 -32.83
C SER A 48 -7.65 19.46 -32.94
N SER A 49 -7.86 18.71 -34.02
CA SER A 49 -9.08 17.93 -34.17
C SER A 49 -9.14 16.74 -33.21
N GLY A 50 -10.35 16.42 -32.74
CA GLY A 50 -10.64 15.14 -32.10
C GLY A 50 -10.52 13.96 -33.06
N GLY A 51 -10.46 12.75 -32.50
CA GLY A 51 -10.40 11.52 -33.27
C GLY A 51 -11.68 11.28 -34.07
N ASN A 52 -11.54 10.94 -35.34
CA ASN A 52 -12.66 10.69 -36.25
C ASN A 52 -13.41 9.41 -35.91
N SER A 53 -14.66 9.30 -36.37
CA SER A 53 -15.36 8.01 -36.48
C SER A 53 -15.20 7.41 -37.88
N LEU A 54 -15.76 6.23 -38.14
CA LEU A 54 -15.68 5.50 -39.42
C LEU A 54 -15.96 6.35 -40.67
N LYS A 55 -16.94 7.26 -40.60
CA LYS A 55 -17.39 8.10 -41.73
C LYS A 55 -17.69 9.54 -41.32
N GLU A 56 -17.55 9.89 -40.04
CA GLU A 56 -17.93 11.18 -39.51
C GLU A 56 -16.74 11.81 -38.78
N ARG A 57 -16.63 13.13 -38.88
CA ARG A 57 -15.46 13.86 -38.41
C ARG A 57 -15.51 14.06 -36.90
N GLY A 58 -14.34 13.99 -36.26
CA GLY A 58 -14.15 14.50 -34.92
C GLY A 58 -14.36 16.01 -34.87
N GLY A 59 -14.52 16.55 -33.66
CA GLY A 59 -14.62 17.99 -33.47
C GLY A 59 -13.39 18.69 -34.05
N VAL A 60 -13.60 19.78 -34.78
CA VAL A 60 -12.51 20.61 -35.34
C VAL A 60 -11.87 21.42 -34.22
N GLY A 61 -10.54 21.59 -34.28
CA GLY A 61 -9.81 22.41 -33.32
C GLY A 61 -10.12 23.90 -33.44
N GLY A 62 -9.93 24.64 -32.35
CA GLY A 62 -10.15 26.09 -32.29
C GLY A 62 -9.13 26.92 -33.06
N GLY A 63 -9.52 28.15 -33.41
CA GLY A 63 -8.70 29.13 -34.14
C GLY A 63 -7.65 29.84 -33.28
N VAL A 64 -6.96 30.82 -33.88
CA VAL A 64 -6.00 31.68 -33.18
C VAL A 64 -6.46 33.13 -33.29
N LEU A 65 -6.45 33.84 -32.17
CA LEU A 65 -6.65 35.28 -32.11
C LEU A 65 -5.39 35.92 -31.51
N PHE A 66 -4.65 36.66 -32.34
CA PHE A 66 -3.53 37.48 -31.89
C PHE A 66 -3.89 38.97 -32.03
N LEU A 67 -3.90 39.69 -30.91
CA LEU A 67 -4.21 41.11 -30.84
C LEU A 67 -3.00 41.86 -30.30
N ASN A 68 -2.32 42.62 -31.16
CA ASN A 68 -1.24 43.51 -30.77
C ASN A 68 -1.70 44.96 -30.89
N ILE A 69 -2.13 45.54 -29.77
CA ILE A 69 -2.80 46.83 -29.71
C ILE A 69 -1.91 47.83 -28.97
N SER A 70 -1.54 48.93 -29.62
CA SER A 70 -0.54 49.86 -29.09
C SER A 70 -0.94 50.55 -27.78
N HIS A 71 -2.24 50.70 -27.51
CA HIS A 71 -2.72 51.43 -26.34
C HIS A 71 -3.84 50.70 -25.59
N ARG A 72 -5.07 50.67 -26.10
CA ARG A 72 -6.24 50.18 -25.37
C ARG A 72 -7.02 49.13 -26.16
N VAL A 73 -7.39 48.03 -25.52
CA VAL A 73 -8.40 47.10 -26.01
C VAL A 73 -9.57 47.05 -25.02
N THR A 74 -10.79 47.22 -25.51
CA THR A 74 -12.01 47.09 -24.70
C THR A 74 -12.79 45.88 -25.17
N VAL A 75 -12.97 44.89 -24.31
CA VAL A 75 -13.70 43.66 -24.62
C VAL A 75 -14.96 43.63 -23.77
N ASN A 76 -16.09 44.04 -24.36
CA ASN A 76 -17.43 43.89 -23.76
C ASN A 76 -18.20 42.68 -24.32
N GLY A 77 -17.74 42.15 -25.46
CA GLY A 77 -18.29 40.96 -26.11
C GLY A 77 -17.49 39.70 -25.76
N ALA A 78 -17.44 38.73 -26.69
CA ALA A 78 -16.70 37.49 -26.48
C ALA A 78 -15.62 37.29 -27.54
N LEU A 79 -14.40 36.96 -27.11
CA LEU A 79 -13.32 36.44 -27.94
C LEU A 79 -13.24 34.92 -27.72
N LEU A 80 -13.61 34.16 -28.74
CA LEU A 80 -13.82 32.70 -28.64
C LEU A 80 -12.88 31.96 -29.58
N VAL A 81 -12.09 31.05 -29.03
CA VAL A 81 -11.26 30.10 -29.79
C VAL A 81 -11.57 28.65 -29.41
N ASN A 82 -12.84 28.38 -29.10
CA ASN A 82 -13.29 27.06 -28.64
C ASN A 82 -13.08 25.95 -29.67
N GLY A 83 -12.81 24.75 -29.18
CA GLY A 83 -12.89 23.54 -29.99
C GLY A 83 -14.34 23.17 -30.28
N GLN A 84 -14.60 22.60 -31.45
CA GLN A 84 -15.95 22.14 -31.79
C GLN A 84 -16.27 20.82 -31.10
N ASN A 85 -17.54 20.63 -30.76
CA ASN A 85 -18.06 19.35 -30.31
C ASN A 85 -17.95 18.31 -31.43
N ALA A 86 -17.84 17.04 -31.06
CA ALA A 86 -17.93 15.92 -31.98
C ALA A 86 -19.30 15.91 -32.67
N LEU A 87 -19.32 16.11 -33.99
CA LEU A 87 -20.53 15.93 -34.80
C LEU A 87 -20.72 14.47 -35.20
N GLY A 88 -19.63 13.72 -35.30
CA GLY A 88 -19.66 12.29 -35.58
C GLY A 88 -20.04 11.45 -34.38
N ARG A 89 -20.90 10.47 -34.60
CA ARG A 89 -21.19 9.35 -33.71
C ARG A 89 -19.88 8.69 -33.31
N TYR A 90 -19.67 8.59 -32.00
CA TYR A 90 -18.48 8.03 -31.36
C TYR A 90 -17.18 8.82 -31.58
N ALA A 91 -17.22 10.02 -32.17
CA ALA A 91 -16.03 10.82 -32.41
C ALA A 91 -15.62 11.65 -31.17
N GLY A 92 -14.35 12.04 -31.10
CA GLY A 92 -13.82 12.88 -30.02
C GLY A 92 -14.01 14.37 -30.27
N GLY A 93 -14.02 15.18 -29.20
CA GLY A 93 -14.10 16.64 -29.28
C GLY A 93 -12.79 17.29 -29.74
N GLY A 94 -12.88 18.43 -30.43
CA GLY A 94 -11.71 19.22 -30.83
C GLY A 94 -11.14 20.01 -29.64
N SER A 95 -9.83 20.22 -29.57
CA SER A 95 -9.27 21.14 -28.57
C SER A 95 -9.47 22.60 -28.96
N ALA A 96 -9.51 23.47 -27.97
CA ALA A 96 -9.49 24.91 -28.22
C ALA A 96 -8.13 25.38 -28.78
N GLY A 97 -8.13 26.57 -29.39
CA GLY A 97 -6.93 27.20 -29.94
C GLY A 97 -6.31 28.23 -29.00
N SER A 98 -5.82 29.32 -29.55
CA SER A 98 -4.97 30.29 -28.82
C SER A 98 -5.55 31.70 -28.83
N ILE A 99 -5.55 32.37 -27.67
CA ILE A 99 -5.75 33.82 -27.57
C ILE A 99 -4.46 34.44 -27.04
N TYR A 100 -3.89 35.38 -27.79
CA TYR A 100 -2.72 36.13 -27.38
C TYR A 100 -3.00 37.63 -27.53
N VAL A 101 -3.00 38.36 -26.41
CA VAL A 101 -3.28 39.79 -26.37
C VAL A 101 -2.07 40.54 -25.82
N VAL A 102 -1.64 41.58 -26.53
CA VAL A 102 -0.61 42.53 -26.09
C VAL A 102 -1.21 43.92 -26.17
N THR A 103 -1.29 44.61 -25.04
CA THR A 103 -1.86 45.95 -24.94
C THR A 103 -1.22 46.76 -23.81
N GLN A 104 -1.47 48.07 -23.73
CA GLN A 104 -1.14 48.83 -22.51
C GLN A 104 -2.30 48.76 -21.52
N ARG A 105 -3.55 48.84 -22.00
CA ARG A 105 -4.75 48.85 -21.17
C ARG A 105 -5.80 47.86 -21.68
N LEU A 106 -6.23 46.95 -20.82
CA LEU A 106 -7.34 46.02 -21.05
C LEU A 106 -8.54 46.47 -20.20
N ASP A 107 -9.68 46.74 -20.84
CA ASP A 107 -10.91 47.14 -20.15
C ASP A 107 -12.11 46.32 -20.62
N GLY A 108 -13.19 46.35 -19.84
CA GLY A 108 -14.50 45.83 -20.23
C GLY A 108 -14.91 44.58 -19.45
N SER A 109 -16.12 44.12 -19.71
CA SER A 109 -16.77 43.05 -18.94
C SER A 109 -16.98 41.75 -19.71
N GLY A 110 -16.29 41.62 -20.84
CA GLY A 110 -16.48 40.57 -21.82
C GLY A 110 -15.83 39.24 -21.43
N LYS A 111 -15.79 38.31 -22.38
CA LYS A 111 -15.29 36.96 -22.16
C LYS A 111 -14.15 36.60 -23.11
N LEU A 112 -13.06 36.06 -22.58
CA LEU A 112 -12.01 35.40 -23.36
C LEU A 112 -12.08 33.90 -23.09
N GLN A 113 -12.39 33.11 -24.12
CA GLN A 113 -12.69 31.69 -23.96
C GLN A 113 -11.91 30.82 -24.94
N ALA A 114 -11.25 29.81 -24.39
CA ALA A 114 -10.53 28.76 -25.10
C ALA A 114 -10.95 27.38 -24.56
N ASN A 115 -12.23 27.04 -24.63
CA ASN A 115 -12.76 25.78 -24.10
C ASN A 115 -12.72 24.65 -25.14
N GLY A 116 -12.36 23.45 -24.70
CA GLY A 116 -12.39 22.25 -25.51
C GLY A 116 -13.81 21.81 -25.86
N GLY A 117 -13.97 21.18 -27.03
CA GLY A 117 -15.24 20.64 -27.48
C GLY A 117 -15.60 19.31 -26.80
N ASN A 118 -16.89 19.05 -26.65
CA ASN A 118 -17.39 17.79 -26.10
C ASN A 118 -17.22 16.63 -27.08
N GLY A 119 -16.82 15.47 -26.57
CA GLY A 119 -16.90 14.20 -27.28
C GLY A 119 -18.34 13.72 -27.44
N TYR A 120 -18.55 12.75 -28.31
CA TYR A 120 -19.88 12.19 -28.55
C TYR A 120 -20.48 11.58 -27.27
N ASN A 121 -21.72 11.97 -26.94
CA ASN A 121 -22.37 11.55 -25.71
C ASN A 121 -23.20 10.27 -25.84
N ASN A 122 -22.59 9.09 -25.65
CA ASN A 122 -23.30 7.80 -25.60
C ASN A 122 -22.49 6.78 -24.80
N GLY A 123 -22.90 6.52 -23.55
CA GLY A 123 -22.09 5.84 -22.53
C GLY A 123 -21.39 4.53 -22.93
N HIS A 124 -21.86 3.79 -23.93
CA HIS A 124 -21.21 2.54 -24.36
C HIS A 124 -20.15 2.71 -25.46
N ARG A 125 -20.08 3.88 -26.12
CA ARG A 125 -19.15 4.18 -27.23
C ARG A 125 -18.82 5.68 -27.31
N GLY A 126 -18.79 6.35 -26.17
CA GLY A 126 -18.66 7.80 -26.12
C GLY A 126 -17.27 8.27 -26.53
N GLY A 127 -17.21 9.46 -27.13
CA GLY A 127 -15.95 10.11 -27.46
C GLY A 127 -15.32 10.79 -26.24
N GLY A 128 -14.01 10.99 -26.29
CA GLY A 128 -13.28 11.80 -25.29
C GLY A 128 -13.44 13.29 -25.53
N GLY A 129 -13.40 14.09 -24.46
CA GLY A 129 -13.50 15.54 -24.54
C GLY A 129 -12.22 16.18 -25.09
N GLY A 130 -12.33 17.22 -25.91
CA GLY A 130 -11.17 18.02 -26.32
C GLY A 130 -10.61 18.84 -25.15
N SER A 131 -9.31 19.10 -25.13
CA SER A 131 -8.69 19.96 -24.10
C SER A 131 -8.99 21.45 -24.29
N GLY A 132 -8.94 22.21 -23.19
CA GLY A 132 -8.92 23.67 -23.22
C GLY A 132 -7.62 24.20 -23.82
N GLY A 133 -7.66 25.38 -24.41
CA GLY A 133 -6.56 25.98 -25.18
C GLY A 133 -5.67 26.89 -24.33
N ARG A 134 -5.00 27.85 -24.97
CA ARG A 134 -4.10 28.77 -24.25
C ARG A 134 -4.51 30.22 -24.42
N ILE A 135 -4.54 30.95 -23.31
CA ILE A 135 -4.81 32.38 -23.27
C ILE A 135 -3.61 33.06 -22.62
N ALA A 136 -3.02 34.05 -23.28
CA ALA A 136 -1.96 34.89 -22.72
C ALA A 136 -2.31 36.37 -22.92
N VAL A 137 -2.22 37.17 -21.87
CA VAL A 137 -2.52 38.60 -21.89
C VAL A 137 -1.38 39.39 -21.27
N TYR A 138 -0.82 40.31 -22.03
CA TYR A 138 0.22 41.24 -21.62
C TYR A 138 -0.38 42.64 -21.54
N TYR A 139 -0.37 43.24 -20.36
CA TYR A 139 -0.96 44.56 -20.10
C TYR A 139 -0.19 45.35 -19.04
N LYS A 140 -0.41 46.68 -19.00
CA LYS A 140 0.09 47.56 -17.93
C LYS A 140 -1.01 48.00 -16.96
N ASP A 141 -2.23 48.11 -17.47
CA ASP A 141 -3.41 48.53 -16.73
C ASP A 141 -4.58 47.60 -17.09
N ASN A 142 -5.31 47.16 -16.06
CA ASN A 142 -6.49 46.30 -16.17
C ASN A 142 -7.53 46.63 -15.10
N GLU A 143 -7.50 47.83 -14.52
CA GLU A 143 -8.37 48.21 -13.40
C GLU A 143 -9.87 48.13 -13.75
N ASP A 144 -10.22 48.34 -15.02
CA ASP A 144 -11.61 48.34 -15.51
C ASP A 144 -12.03 47.04 -16.21
N TYR A 145 -11.25 45.96 -16.11
CA TYR A 145 -11.66 44.66 -16.66
C TYR A 145 -12.21 43.74 -15.56
N ASP A 146 -13.52 43.50 -15.58
CA ASP A 146 -14.21 42.57 -14.69
C ASP A 146 -14.72 41.31 -15.43
N GLY A 147 -14.25 41.11 -16.65
CA GLY A 147 -14.65 40.02 -17.52
C GLY A 147 -14.13 38.63 -17.13
N ILE A 148 -14.52 37.62 -17.89
CA ILE A 148 -14.28 36.20 -17.60
C ILE A 148 -13.20 35.62 -18.52
N PHE A 149 -12.27 34.86 -17.94
CA PHE A 149 -11.30 34.03 -18.68
C PHE A 149 -11.56 32.54 -18.41
N GLU A 150 -11.66 31.73 -19.45
CA GLU A 150 -11.87 30.28 -19.31
C GLU A 150 -11.08 29.50 -20.35
N ALA A 151 -10.50 28.38 -19.92
CA ALA A 151 -9.84 27.42 -20.77
C ALA A 151 -10.15 25.98 -20.31
N TYR A 152 -11.43 25.64 -20.18
CA TYR A 152 -11.86 24.34 -19.67
C TYR A 152 -11.73 23.23 -20.72
N GLY A 153 -11.47 22.00 -20.26
CA GLY A 153 -11.63 20.81 -21.08
C GLY A 153 -13.11 20.50 -21.36
N GLY A 154 -13.38 19.85 -22.49
CA GLY A 154 -14.71 19.41 -22.89
C GLY A 154 -15.13 18.11 -22.22
N PHE A 155 -16.43 17.83 -22.24
CA PHE A 155 -17.02 16.59 -21.74
C PHE A 155 -16.58 15.37 -22.55
N GLY A 156 -16.26 14.26 -21.87
CA GLY A 156 -16.14 12.94 -22.48
C GLY A 156 -16.78 11.88 -21.59
N ASN A 157 -17.34 10.82 -22.18
CA ASN A 157 -18.04 9.78 -21.41
C ASN A 157 -17.11 8.96 -20.53
N GLU A 158 -15.92 8.66 -21.05
CA GLU A 158 -14.89 7.97 -20.28
C GLU A 158 -14.06 9.01 -19.52
N GLU A 159 -13.55 10.01 -20.24
CA GLU A 159 -12.70 11.02 -19.64
C GLU A 159 -12.84 12.39 -20.33
N TYR A 160 -12.83 13.42 -19.50
CA TYR A 160 -12.87 14.83 -19.90
C TYR A 160 -11.57 15.25 -20.58
N GLY A 161 -11.62 16.36 -21.33
CA GLY A 161 -10.40 17.05 -21.73
C GLY A 161 -9.70 17.68 -20.52
N ALA A 162 -8.38 17.85 -20.63
CA ALA A 162 -7.64 18.65 -19.67
C ALA A 162 -8.02 20.13 -19.78
N ALA A 163 -7.79 20.87 -18.69
CA ALA A 163 -7.74 22.32 -18.76
C ALA A 163 -6.62 22.79 -19.69
N GLY A 164 -6.83 23.99 -20.20
CA GLY A 164 -5.83 24.82 -20.82
C GLY A 164 -5.09 25.69 -19.80
N THR A 165 -4.47 26.77 -20.26
CA THR A 165 -3.76 27.73 -19.41
C THR A 165 -4.20 29.16 -19.67
N ILE A 166 -4.33 29.95 -18.61
CA ILE A 166 -4.53 31.41 -18.69
C ILE A 166 -3.32 32.09 -18.03
N TYR A 167 -2.55 32.83 -18.81
CA TYR A 167 -1.32 33.51 -18.39
C TYR A 167 -1.52 35.04 -18.45
N TYR A 168 -1.07 35.72 -17.40
CA TYR A 168 -1.02 37.18 -17.33
C TYR A 168 0.42 37.64 -17.14
N ASP A 169 0.79 38.69 -17.87
CA ASP A 169 2.00 39.47 -17.67
C ASP A 169 1.58 40.93 -17.46
N HIS A 170 1.58 41.34 -16.19
CA HIS A 170 1.11 42.64 -15.75
C HIS A 170 2.28 43.52 -15.32
N MET A 171 2.59 44.56 -16.09
CA MET A 171 3.56 45.58 -15.68
C MET A 171 2.87 46.64 -14.82
N THR A 172 3.11 46.59 -13.50
CA THR A 172 2.56 47.54 -12.52
C THR A 172 3.02 48.97 -12.75
N SER A 173 2.35 49.94 -12.11
CA SER A 173 2.69 51.37 -12.13
C SER A 173 4.13 51.67 -11.69
N ASP A 174 4.73 50.81 -10.88
CA ASP A 174 6.12 50.90 -10.40
C ASP A 174 7.14 50.23 -11.35
N ASN A 175 6.73 49.88 -12.58
CA ASN A 175 7.51 49.13 -13.58
C ASN A 175 7.96 47.73 -13.11
N VAL A 176 7.26 47.13 -12.14
CA VAL A 176 7.47 45.73 -11.75
C VAL A 176 6.51 44.85 -12.54
N THR A 177 7.02 43.84 -13.23
CA THR A 177 6.21 42.83 -13.94
C THR A 177 5.77 41.74 -12.98
N LYS A 178 4.47 41.48 -12.89
CA LYS A 178 3.86 40.33 -12.20
C LYS A 178 3.36 39.31 -13.21
N ARG A 179 3.79 38.06 -13.05
CA ARG A 179 3.46 36.90 -13.89
C ARG A 179 2.52 35.98 -13.15
N SER A 180 1.35 35.70 -13.72
CA SER A 180 0.35 34.84 -13.06
C SER A 180 -0.15 33.75 -14.00
N LEU A 181 -0.27 32.53 -13.50
CA LEU A 181 -0.78 31.39 -14.24
C LEU A 181 -2.00 30.79 -13.54
N TYR A 182 -3.08 30.61 -14.27
CA TYR A 182 -4.32 29.98 -13.81
C TYR A 182 -4.61 28.71 -14.60
N VAL A 183 -4.91 27.63 -13.88
CA VAL A 183 -5.34 26.33 -14.42
C VAL A 183 -6.59 25.88 -13.68
N ASN A 184 -7.73 25.97 -14.35
CA ASN A 184 -9.02 25.56 -13.81
C ASN A 184 -9.70 24.63 -14.82
N ASN A 185 -10.20 23.46 -14.38
CA ASN A 185 -10.92 22.53 -15.25
C ASN A 185 -12.42 22.40 -14.96
N ASN A 186 -13.00 23.32 -14.17
CA ASN A 186 -14.43 23.39 -13.89
C ASN A 186 -15.03 22.07 -13.34
N GLY A 187 -14.29 21.40 -12.46
CA GLY A 187 -14.68 20.12 -11.85
C GLY A 187 -14.45 18.90 -12.74
N HIS A 188 -13.83 19.07 -13.91
CA HIS A 188 -13.47 17.96 -14.80
C HIS A 188 -12.17 17.29 -14.33
N ALA A 189 -12.26 16.40 -13.35
CA ALA A 189 -11.11 15.64 -12.86
C ALA A 189 -10.64 14.57 -13.89
N PRO A 190 -9.34 14.24 -13.93
CA PRO A 190 -8.85 13.05 -14.62
C PRO A 190 -9.38 11.77 -13.95
N GLN A 191 -9.35 10.64 -14.66
CA GLN A 191 -9.77 9.36 -14.06
C GLN A 191 -8.78 8.83 -13.01
N THR A 192 -7.52 9.27 -13.06
CA THR A 192 -6.48 8.89 -12.09
C THR A 192 -5.90 10.13 -11.45
N GLU A 193 -5.59 10.06 -10.16
CA GLU A 193 -4.99 11.20 -9.46
C GLU A 193 -3.51 11.36 -9.85
N ARG A 194 -2.79 10.25 -10.04
CA ARG A 194 -1.37 10.28 -10.35
C ARG A 194 -1.09 10.02 -11.82
N VAL A 195 -0.05 10.68 -12.31
CA VAL A 195 0.63 10.35 -13.55
C VAL A 195 1.18 8.94 -13.38
N ASN A 196 0.90 8.12 -14.37
CA ASN A 196 1.37 6.75 -14.49
C ASN A 196 0.80 5.78 -13.45
N GLU A 197 -0.32 6.12 -12.81
CA GLU A 197 -1.01 5.23 -11.88
C GLU A 197 -1.56 3.99 -12.58
N LEU A 198 -1.57 2.86 -11.85
CA LEU A 198 -2.28 1.65 -12.29
C LEU A 198 -3.74 2.02 -12.50
N LEU A 199 -4.19 2.00 -13.76
CA LEU A 199 -5.62 2.02 -14.04
C LEU A 199 -6.26 0.78 -13.42
N GLU A 200 -7.57 0.88 -13.15
CA GLU A 200 -8.42 -0.29 -13.04
C GLU A 200 -8.08 -1.29 -14.16
N PRO A 201 -8.20 -2.61 -13.90
CA PRO A 201 -7.90 -3.61 -14.92
C PRO A 201 -8.63 -3.26 -16.22
N LEU A 202 -7.93 -3.37 -17.35
CA LEU A 202 -8.45 -2.98 -18.65
C LEU A 202 -9.84 -3.60 -18.84
N LYS A 203 -10.83 -2.76 -19.15
CA LYS A 203 -12.22 -3.20 -19.35
C LYS A 203 -12.34 -3.97 -20.66
N LEU A 204 -12.07 -5.28 -20.59
CA LEU A 204 -12.12 -6.20 -21.73
C LEU A 204 -13.54 -6.71 -22.02
N SER A 205 -14.51 -6.44 -21.15
CA SER A 205 -15.92 -6.84 -21.30
C SER A 205 -16.70 -5.99 -22.31
N GLY A 206 -17.82 -6.50 -22.82
CA GLY A 206 -18.71 -5.77 -23.73
C GLY A 206 -18.18 -5.58 -25.17
N GLY A 207 -17.28 -6.44 -25.65
CA GLY A 207 -16.79 -6.49 -27.03
C GLY A 207 -17.76 -7.13 -28.03
N SER A 208 -17.26 -7.61 -29.17
CA SER A 208 -18.04 -8.36 -30.16
C SER A 208 -17.39 -9.72 -30.49
N GLY A 209 -18.19 -10.70 -30.92
CA GLY A 209 -17.72 -12.09 -31.08
C GLY A 209 -17.68 -12.86 -29.76
N GLY A 210 -17.04 -14.03 -29.73
CA GLY A 210 -17.03 -14.93 -28.57
C GLY A 210 -18.33 -15.70 -28.30
N THR A 211 -19.42 -15.40 -29.02
CA THR A 211 -20.72 -16.08 -28.90
C THR A 211 -20.72 -17.45 -29.56
N GLN A 212 -21.47 -18.42 -29.00
CA GLN A 212 -21.78 -19.76 -29.53
C GLN A 212 -20.64 -20.42 -30.36
N SER A 213 -19.75 -21.16 -29.72
CA SER A 213 -18.61 -21.90 -30.31
C SER A 213 -17.50 -21.06 -31.00
N SER A 214 -17.60 -19.73 -30.99
CA SER A 214 -16.55 -18.88 -31.57
C SER A 214 -15.20 -19.03 -30.85
N ARG A 215 -14.13 -19.14 -31.66
CA ARG A 215 -12.74 -19.15 -31.19
C ARG A 215 -12.11 -17.76 -31.10
N THR A 216 -12.85 -16.71 -31.45
CA THR A 216 -12.36 -15.34 -31.48
C THR A 216 -13.33 -14.41 -30.78
N TYR A 217 -12.80 -13.61 -29.86
CA TYR A 217 -13.48 -12.54 -29.16
C TYR A 217 -12.71 -11.23 -29.38
N LYS A 218 -13.40 -10.16 -29.73
CA LYS A 218 -12.83 -8.83 -29.95
C LYS A 218 -13.28 -7.91 -28.82
N ALA A 219 -12.40 -7.66 -27.85
CA ALA A 219 -12.66 -6.79 -26.69
C ALA A 219 -12.77 -5.31 -27.09
N ARG A 220 -13.36 -4.45 -26.24
CA ARG A 220 -13.70 -3.06 -26.63
C ARG A 220 -12.52 -2.20 -27.10
N GLU A 221 -11.31 -2.50 -26.65
CA GLU A 221 -10.08 -1.71 -26.84
C GLU A 221 -9.33 -1.97 -28.16
N GLY A 222 -9.93 -2.67 -29.13
CA GLY A 222 -9.19 -3.09 -30.33
C GLY A 222 -8.40 -4.40 -30.14
N ILE A 223 -8.49 -5.01 -28.96
CA ILE A 223 -7.77 -6.23 -28.59
C ILE A 223 -8.51 -7.45 -29.11
N THR A 224 -7.78 -8.30 -29.84
CA THR A 224 -8.31 -9.56 -30.36
C THR A 224 -7.83 -10.70 -29.49
N ILE A 225 -8.76 -11.43 -28.87
CA ILE A 225 -8.50 -12.66 -28.15
C ILE A 225 -8.92 -13.85 -29.00
N THR A 226 -8.01 -14.81 -29.19
CA THR A 226 -8.30 -16.07 -29.86
C THR A 226 -7.99 -17.25 -28.96
N THR A 227 -8.66 -18.38 -29.21
CA THR A 227 -8.34 -19.67 -28.59
C THR A 227 -8.03 -20.71 -29.66
N SER A 228 -7.05 -21.58 -29.42
CA SER A 228 -6.74 -22.70 -30.31
C SER A 228 -7.77 -23.83 -30.22
N ALA A 229 -8.61 -23.86 -29.17
CA ALA A 229 -9.55 -24.95 -28.90
C ALA A 229 -11.01 -24.43 -28.85
N PRO A 230 -11.99 -25.18 -29.37
CA PRO A 230 -13.38 -24.74 -29.39
C PRO A 230 -14.03 -24.79 -27.99
N PRO A 231 -14.86 -23.81 -27.62
CA PRO A 231 -15.65 -23.84 -26.38
C PRO A 231 -16.60 -25.04 -26.29
N ILE A 232 -16.80 -25.59 -25.09
CA ILE A 232 -17.76 -26.68 -24.84
C ILE A 232 -19.21 -26.19 -24.77
N TRP A 233 -20.14 -27.05 -25.21
CA TRP A 233 -21.60 -26.88 -25.11
C TRP A 233 -22.15 -27.82 -24.03
N LEU A 234 -22.91 -27.28 -23.08
CA LEU A 234 -23.61 -28.05 -22.05
C LEU A 234 -25.13 -27.78 -22.18
N ASP A 235 -25.94 -28.83 -22.05
CA ASP A 235 -27.32 -28.92 -22.54
C ASP A 235 -28.22 -27.70 -22.22
N HIS A 236 -28.97 -27.26 -23.25
CA HIS A 236 -29.92 -26.14 -23.29
C HIS A 236 -29.38 -24.73 -22.94
N TYR A 237 -28.84 -24.08 -23.98
CA TYR A 237 -28.60 -22.63 -24.17
C TYR A 237 -27.34 -21.96 -23.59
N ASN A 238 -26.46 -22.64 -22.83
CA ASN A 238 -25.27 -21.99 -22.26
C ASN A 238 -23.93 -22.63 -22.73
N TYR A 239 -23.20 -21.91 -23.58
CA TYR A 239 -21.80 -22.25 -23.91
C TYR A 239 -20.85 -21.69 -22.83
N LEU A 240 -19.79 -22.43 -22.51
CA LEU A 240 -18.68 -21.95 -21.66
C LEU A 240 -17.68 -21.18 -22.52
N GLN A 241 -18.09 -19.98 -22.94
CA GLN A 241 -17.52 -19.19 -24.03
C GLN A 241 -16.17 -18.54 -23.68
N LEU A 242 -15.39 -18.22 -24.71
CA LEU A 242 -14.15 -17.45 -24.57
C LEU A 242 -14.38 -16.07 -23.91
N TYR A 243 -15.55 -15.45 -24.14
CA TYR A 243 -15.91 -14.16 -23.56
C TYR A 243 -15.94 -14.17 -22.02
N ASN A 244 -16.30 -15.30 -21.40
CA ASN A 244 -16.46 -15.42 -19.95
C ASN A 244 -15.16 -15.12 -19.20
N VAL A 245 -14.01 -15.31 -19.84
CA VAL A 245 -12.68 -15.00 -19.26
C VAL A 245 -12.45 -13.49 -19.07
N PHE A 246 -13.34 -12.63 -19.57
CA PHE A 246 -13.16 -11.17 -19.60
C PHE A 246 -14.40 -10.40 -19.15
N ASP A 247 -15.44 -11.07 -18.63
CA ASP A 247 -16.72 -10.45 -18.32
C ASP A 247 -16.75 -9.79 -16.92
N GLY A 248 -15.65 -9.90 -16.16
CA GLY A 248 -15.51 -9.38 -14.81
C GLY A 248 -16.13 -10.27 -13.73
N ARG A 249 -16.63 -11.46 -14.09
CA ARG A 249 -17.32 -12.39 -13.21
C ARG A 249 -16.55 -13.71 -13.11
N ILE A 250 -15.85 -13.88 -12.00
CA ILE A 250 -15.13 -15.13 -11.67
C ILE A 250 -16.02 -16.40 -11.57
N ASN A 251 -17.34 -16.28 -11.63
CA ASN A 251 -18.26 -17.42 -11.59
C ASN A 251 -18.68 -17.91 -12.99
N THR A 252 -18.31 -17.20 -14.05
CA THR A 252 -18.41 -17.69 -15.42
C THR A 252 -17.04 -18.22 -15.85
N LEU A 253 -17.00 -19.12 -16.85
CA LEU A 253 -15.73 -19.68 -17.32
C LEU A 253 -15.75 -20.03 -18.80
N TYR A 254 -14.56 -20.03 -19.40
CA TYR A 254 -14.27 -20.68 -20.67
C TYR A 254 -13.86 -22.13 -20.40
N ALA A 255 -14.41 -23.10 -21.14
CA ALA A 255 -13.94 -24.48 -21.08
C ALA A 255 -13.94 -25.16 -22.46
N THR A 256 -13.10 -26.18 -22.62
CA THR A 256 -13.02 -27.01 -23.83
C THR A 256 -12.76 -28.48 -23.48
N THR A 257 -13.21 -29.38 -24.35
CA THR A 257 -12.92 -30.82 -24.31
C THR A 257 -11.49 -31.17 -24.75
N SER A 258 -10.76 -30.20 -25.30
CA SER A 258 -9.36 -30.40 -25.69
C SER A 258 -8.47 -30.53 -24.44
N THR A 259 -7.47 -31.41 -24.49
CA THR A 259 -6.50 -31.60 -23.39
C THR A 259 -5.52 -30.44 -23.23
N SER A 260 -5.44 -29.55 -24.24
CA SER A 260 -4.70 -28.30 -24.20
C SER A 260 -5.45 -27.20 -25.00
N ALA A 261 -5.24 -25.95 -24.62
CA ALA A 261 -5.70 -24.78 -25.38
C ALA A 261 -4.70 -23.65 -25.25
N THR A 262 -4.52 -22.85 -26.30
CA THR A 262 -3.73 -21.61 -26.23
C THR A 262 -4.66 -20.44 -26.40
N LEU A 263 -4.72 -19.56 -25.40
CA LEU A 263 -5.37 -18.27 -25.49
C LEU A 263 -4.35 -17.24 -25.97
N THR A 264 -4.61 -16.57 -27.09
CA THR A 264 -3.74 -15.52 -27.63
C THR A 264 -4.46 -14.19 -27.55
N ILE A 265 -3.89 -13.22 -26.83
CA ILE A 265 -4.40 -11.85 -26.71
C ILE A 265 -3.48 -10.96 -27.54
N THR A 266 -4.01 -10.36 -28.61
CA THR A 266 -3.26 -9.50 -29.53
C THR A 266 -3.75 -8.06 -29.42
N PHE A 267 -2.82 -7.13 -29.18
CA PHE A 267 -3.10 -5.70 -29.08
C PHE A 267 -3.06 -5.04 -30.46
N SER A 268 -3.82 -3.96 -30.64
CA SER A 268 -3.85 -3.20 -31.90
C SER A 268 -2.58 -2.40 -32.19
N GLY A 269 -1.67 -2.31 -31.22
CA GLY A 269 -0.36 -1.65 -31.29
C GLY A 269 0.52 -2.05 -30.12
N GLN A 270 1.73 -1.48 -30.05
CA GLN A 270 2.60 -1.65 -28.89
C GLN A 270 1.91 -1.11 -27.64
N THR A 271 1.77 -1.97 -26.63
CA THR A 271 1.07 -1.66 -25.39
C THR A 271 1.99 -2.00 -24.23
N TRP A 272 2.25 -1.04 -23.35
CA TRP A 272 2.92 -1.33 -22.09
C TRP A 272 1.99 -2.12 -21.19
N LEU A 273 2.42 -3.31 -20.77
CA LEU A 273 1.69 -4.14 -19.82
C LEU A 273 2.49 -4.26 -18.53
N GLN A 274 1.86 -3.95 -17.40
CA GLN A 274 2.50 -4.03 -16.09
C GLN A 274 2.31 -5.42 -15.48
N LEU A 275 1.08 -5.90 -15.44
CA LEU A 275 0.72 -7.10 -14.71
C LEU A 275 -0.40 -7.87 -15.43
N ILE A 276 -0.26 -9.20 -15.46
CA ILE A 276 -1.32 -10.13 -15.86
C ILE A 276 -1.80 -10.85 -14.61
N ARG A 277 -3.11 -10.79 -14.35
CA ARG A 277 -3.75 -11.55 -13.27
C ARG A 277 -4.64 -12.64 -13.87
N ILE A 278 -4.39 -13.89 -13.50
CA ILE A 278 -5.11 -15.05 -14.04
C ILE A 278 -5.87 -15.74 -12.91
N TYR A 279 -7.17 -15.96 -13.11
CA TYR A 279 -8.06 -16.72 -12.24
C TYR A 279 -8.35 -18.10 -12.88
N PRO A 280 -7.69 -19.17 -12.43
CA PRO A 280 -8.00 -20.51 -12.89
C PRO A 280 -9.35 -20.98 -12.38
N THR A 281 -10.00 -21.86 -13.13
CA THR A 281 -11.21 -22.53 -12.64
C THR A 281 -10.82 -23.62 -11.66
N CYS A 282 -11.34 -23.51 -10.45
CA CYS A 282 -10.89 -24.32 -9.33
C CYS A 282 -11.99 -25.28 -8.88
N THR A 283 -12.30 -26.27 -9.72
CA THR A 283 -13.26 -27.34 -9.43
C THR A 283 -12.73 -28.67 -9.96
N SER A 284 -13.16 -29.79 -9.40
CA SER A 284 -12.62 -31.13 -9.69
C SER A 284 -12.64 -31.54 -11.17
N GLU A 285 -13.42 -30.89 -12.03
CA GLU A 285 -13.46 -31.22 -13.47
C GLU A 285 -12.64 -30.27 -14.35
N TYR A 286 -12.25 -29.10 -13.86
CA TYR A 286 -11.92 -27.94 -14.72
C TYR A 286 -10.51 -27.35 -14.48
N ARG A 287 -9.68 -27.95 -13.62
CA ARG A 287 -8.36 -27.39 -13.28
C ARG A 287 -7.38 -27.46 -14.44
N VAL A 288 -6.45 -26.50 -14.46
CA VAL A 288 -5.46 -26.33 -15.51
C VAL A 288 -4.07 -26.05 -14.97
N SER A 289 -3.07 -26.46 -15.73
CA SER A 289 -1.74 -25.86 -15.66
C SER A 289 -1.56 -24.93 -16.85
N TYR A 290 -0.73 -23.91 -16.70
CA TYR A 290 -0.47 -22.97 -17.78
C TYR A 290 0.92 -22.38 -17.81
N ASN A 291 1.32 -21.95 -19.01
CA ASN A 291 2.49 -21.11 -19.25
C ASN A 291 2.08 -19.82 -19.95
N VAL A 292 2.65 -18.69 -19.52
CA VAL A 292 2.39 -17.37 -20.09
C VAL A 292 3.61 -16.88 -20.86
N TYR A 293 3.36 -16.46 -22.09
CA TYR A 293 4.35 -15.86 -22.98
C TYR A 293 3.89 -14.47 -23.37
N ILE A 294 4.84 -13.57 -23.59
CA ILE A 294 4.60 -12.26 -24.20
C ILE A 294 5.43 -12.12 -25.48
N THR A 295 4.98 -11.29 -26.41
CA THR A 295 5.78 -10.88 -27.57
C THR A 295 6.19 -9.42 -27.41
N ARG A 296 7.50 -9.16 -27.37
CA ARG A 296 8.12 -7.83 -27.36
C ARG A 296 9.10 -7.73 -28.52
N GLN A 297 9.04 -6.66 -29.32
CA GLN A 297 9.96 -6.45 -30.45
C GLN A 297 10.10 -7.68 -31.35
N GLN A 298 8.96 -8.34 -31.67
CA GLN A 298 8.89 -9.58 -32.44
C GLN A 298 9.58 -10.82 -31.80
N ARG A 299 10.06 -10.72 -30.56
CA ARG A 299 10.60 -11.84 -29.79
C ARG A 299 9.60 -12.33 -28.75
N LYS A 300 9.47 -13.65 -28.64
CA LYS A 300 8.60 -14.31 -27.67
C LYS A 300 9.36 -14.66 -26.40
N ILE A 301 8.87 -14.22 -25.25
CA ILE A 301 9.49 -14.39 -23.92
C ILE A 301 8.55 -15.21 -23.05
N ASN A 302 9.06 -16.24 -22.37
CA ASN A 302 8.30 -17.05 -21.41
C ASN A 302 8.40 -16.43 -20.02
N LEU A 303 7.27 -15.99 -19.45
CA LEU A 303 7.23 -15.38 -18.12
C LEU A 303 7.07 -16.41 -16.99
N THR A 304 6.65 -17.62 -17.31
CA THR A 304 6.43 -18.70 -16.33
C THR A 304 7.10 -19.99 -16.83
N PRO A 305 8.44 -20.06 -16.86
CA PRO A 305 9.18 -21.19 -17.43
C PRO A 305 8.90 -22.52 -16.71
N SER A 306 8.70 -22.49 -15.39
CA SER A 306 8.37 -23.68 -14.58
C SER A 306 6.91 -24.14 -14.71
N GLY A 307 6.07 -23.37 -15.42
CA GLY A 307 4.62 -23.56 -15.45
C GLY A 307 3.95 -23.16 -14.13
N VAL A 308 2.68 -22.79 -14.21
CA VAL A 308 1.82 -22.53 -13.05
C VAL A 308 0.75 -23.62 -13.04
N SER A 309 0.58 -24.31 -11.91
CA SER A 309 -0.41 -25.38 -11.78
C SER A 309 -1.54 -24.93 -10.86
N SER A 310 -2.79 -25.10 -11.29
CA SER A 310 -3.97 -24.94 -10.44
C SER A 310 -4.38 -26.27 -9.78
N SER A 311 -3.51 -27.30 -9.79
CA SER A 311 -3.74 -28.58 -9.10
C SER A 311 -4.00 -28.32 -7.60
N GLY A 312 -5.16 -28.74 -7.11
CA GLY A 312 -5.51 -28.56 -5.70
C GLY A 312 -6.17 -27.22 -5.36
N CYS A 313 -6.41 -26.31 -6.31
CA CYS A 313 -7.26 -25.16 -6.03
C CYS A 313 -8.74 -25.57 -6.00
N PHE A 314 -9.57 -24.96 -5.13
CA PHE A 314 -11.03 -25.21 -5.13
C PHE A 314 -11.88 -23.91 -5.17
N ASN A 315 -11.27 -22.70 -5.20
CA ASN A 315 -11.93 -21.37 -5.19
C ASN A 315 -11.53 -20.67 -6.48
N THR A 316 -12.51 -20.40 -7.32
CA THR A 316 -12.29 -19.65 -8.54
C THR A 316 -11.97 -18.17 -8.27
N GLY A 317 -12.11 -17.70 -7.01
CA GLY A 317 -11.69 -16.37 -6.59
C GLY A 317 -10.20 -16.19 -6.32
N VAL A 318 -9.39 -17.26 -6.36
CA VAL A 318 -7.93 -17.13 -6.20
C VAL A 318 -7.27 -16.86 -7.55
N PHE A 319 -6.27 -15.99 -7.53
CA PHE A 319 -5.57 -15.55 -8.73
C PHE A 319 -4.06 -15.64 -8.57
N GLN A 320 -3.38 -15.69 -9.71
CA GLN A 320 -1.93 -15.50 -9.79
C GLN A 320 -1.62 -14.23 -10.56
N ASP A 321 -0.77 -13.41 -9.96
CA ASP A 321 -0.20 -12.22 -10.56
C ASP A 321 1.14 -12.55 -11.23
N ILE A 322 1.29 -12.12 -12.48
CA ILE A 322 2.48 -12.29 -13.31
C ILE A 322 2.96 -10.92 -13.75
N LYS A 323 4.10 -10.49 -13.21
CA LYS A 323 4.73 -9.20 -13.54
C LYS A 323 5.27 -9.23 -14.97
N VAL A 324 5.05 -8.17 -15.73
CA VAL A 324 5.45 -8.06 -17.14
C VAL A 324 6.37 -6.86 -17.36
N ASN A 325 5.96 -5.67 -16.92
CA ASN A 325 6.70 -4.40 -17.00
C ASN A 325 7.41 -4.17 -18.35
N SER A 326 6.66 -4.26 -19.45
CA SER A 326 7.24 -4.14 -20.79
C SER A 326 6.21 -3.72 -21.83
N GLU A 327 6.67 -3.03 -22.88
CA GLU A 327 5.91 -2.92 -24.13
C GLU A 327 5.80 -4.29 -24.79
N ILE A 328 4.58 -4.65 -25.19
CA ILE A 328 4.26 -5.92 -25.83
C ILE A 328 3.28 -5.72 -26.98
N THR A 329 3.19 -6.71 -27.87
CA THR A 329 2.21 -6.76 -28.96
C THR A 329 1.22 -7.92 -28.81
N SER A 330 1.58 -8.97 -28.05
CA SER A 330 0.67 -10.06 -27.73
C SER A 330 1.04 -10.80 -26.45
N ILE A 331 0.06 -11.50 -25.88
CA ILE A 331 0.21 -12.48 -24.78
C ILE A 331 -0.26 -13.83 -25.33
N GLU A 332 0.43 -14.92 -25.00
CA GLU A 332 -0.08 -16.28 -25.18
C GLU A 332 -0.11 -17.01 -23.84
N ILE A 333 -1.26 -17.59 -23.51
CA ILE A 333 -1.46 -18.42 -22.32
C ILE A 333 -1.75 -19.83 -22.81
N LYS A 334 -0.76 -20.72 -22.66
CA LYS A 334 -0.87 -22.14 -23.01
C LYS A 334 -1.41 -22.89 -21.81
N LEU A 335 -2.63 -23.39 -21.91
CA LEU A 335 -3.36 -24.16 -20.89
C LEU A 335 -3.25 -25.65 -21.19
N ARG A 336 -3.16 -26.46 -20.14
CA ARG A 336 -3.24 -27.93 -20.18
C ARG A 336 -4.17 -28.41 -19.08
N ALA A 337 -5.09 -29.33 -19.41
CA ALA A 337 -5.99 -29.91 -18.44
C ALA A 337 -5.20 -30.70 -17.40
N LEU A 338 -5.51 -30.45 -16.12
CA LEU A 338 -5.07 -31.30 -15.01
C LEU A 338 -6.15 -32.34 -14.64
N GLU A 339 -7.38 -32.09 -15.07
CA GLU A 339 -8.56 -32.93 -14.82
C GLU A 339 -9.26 -33.23 -16.18
N LYS A 340 -10.59 -33.09 -16.24
CA LYS A 340 -11.41 -33.45 -17.41
C LYS A 340 -11.40 -32.42 -18.54
N TYR A 341 -11.39 -31.13 -18.21
CA TYR A 341 -11.49 -30.04 -19.18
C TYR A 341 -10.37 -29.01 -19.00
N VAL A 342 -9.89 -28.43 -20.10
CA VAL A 342 -9.15 -27.17 -20.03
C VAL A 342 -10.15 -26.06 -19.79
N SER A 343 -9.91 -25.23 -18.79
CA SER A 343 -10.77 -24.08 -18.54
C SER A 343 -10.04 -22.90 -17.89
N LEU A 344 -10.66 -21.74 -17.97
CA LEU A 344 -10.19 -20.54 -17.31
C LEU A 344 -11.37 -19.64 -16.96
N SER A 345 -11.35 -19.03 -15.77
CA SER A 345 -12.49 -18.26 -15.28
C SER A 345 -12.37 -16.78 -15.57
N GLU A 346 -11.21 -16.17 -15.32
CA GLU A 346 -11.02 -14.75 -15.61
C GLU A 346 -9.54 -14.43 -15.89
N ILE A 347 -9.29 -13.47 -16.77
CA ILE A 347 -7.99 -12.82 -16.94
C ILE A 347 -8.20 -11.31 -16.82
N LYS A 348 -7.45 -10.67 -15.93
CA LYS A 348 -7.37 -9.22 -15.82
C LYS A 348 -6.01 -8.74 -16.30
N LEU A 349 -6.03 -7.80 -17.24
CA LEU A 349 -4.83 -7.14 -17.74
C LEU A 349 -4.71 -5.78 -17.09
N PHE A 350 -3.66 -5.57 -16.33
CA PHE A 350 -3.36 -4.27 -15.75
C PHE A 350 -2.41 -3.56 -16.68
N ILE A 351 -2.99 -2.71 -17.52
CA ILE A 351 -2.27 -1.70 -18.26
C ILE A 351 -2.04 -0.56 -17.26
N GLY A 352 -1.03 -0.75 -16.42
CA GLY A 352 -0.42 0.34 -15.68
C GLY A 352 0.61 1.01 -16.57
N ARG A 353 0.87 2.28 -16.36
CA ARG A 353 2.00 2.93 -17.02
C ARG A 353 3.29 2.47 -16.36
N ASP A 354 4.41 2.68 -17.04
CA ASP A 354 5.74 2.40 -16.54
C ASP A 354 5.88 2.81 -15.06
N THR A 355 6.28 1.87 -14.19
CA THR A 355 6.75 2.18 -12.82
C THR A 355 8.10 2.89 -12.81
N GLY A 356 8.71 3.05 -13.99
CA GLY A 356 9.89 3.86 -14.25
C GLY A 356 9.62 5.37 -14.18
N ASP A 357 10.73 6.11 -14.20
CA ASP A 357 10.75 7.56 -14.00
C ASP A 357 9.88 8.30 -15.04
N PHE A 358 9.24 9.37 -14.57
CA PHE A 358 8.46 10.35 -15.35
C PHE A 358 9.24 10.83 -16.60
N ASN A 359 8.87 10.35 -17.79
CA ASN A 359 9.51 10.77 -19.05
C ASN A 359 8.49 10.87 -20.20
N GLU A 360 8.88 11.55 -21.27
CA GLU A 360 8.05 11.86 -22.44
C GLU A 360 7.43 10.62 -23.12
N ARG A 361 8.14 9.49 -23.11
CA ARG A 361 7.68 8.23 -23.73
C ARG A 361 6.54 7.58 -22.94
N ASN A 362 6.46 7.85 -21.64
CA ASN A 362 5.54 7.18 -20.72
C ASN A 362 4.23 7.94 -20.46
N ILE A 363 4.16 9.24 -20.79
CA ILE A 363 2.97 10.07 -20.61
C ILE A 363 1.98 10.00 -21.78
N VAL A 364 2.28 9.23 -22.83
CA VAL A 364 1.45 9.13 -24.05
C VAL A 364 0.03 8.62 -23.76
N GLN A 365 -0.10 7.81 -22.71
CA GLN A 365 -1.36 7.24 -22.22
C GLN A 365 -1.99 8.07 -21.08
N ASP A 366 -1.37 9.20 -20.72
CA ASP A 366 -1.98 10.17 -19.82
C ASP A 366 -3.02 11.01 -20.54
N SER A 367 -4.04 11.43 -19.82
CA SER A 367 -5.16 12.18 -20.36
C SER A 367 -5.72 13.09 -19.27
N ALA A 368 -6.45 14.12 -19.67
CA ALA A 368 -7.03 15.11 -18.75
C ALA A 368 -6.01 15.85 -17.84
N ARG A 369 -4.74 15.99 -18.27
CA ARG A 369 -3.73 16.82 -17.58
C ARG A 369 -3.19 17.94 -18.46
N THR A 370 -2.96 19.09 -17.83
CA THR A 370 -2.33 20.28 -18.41
C THR A 370 -0.82 20.15 -18.33
N TRP A 371 -0.12 20.51 -19.41
CA TRP A 371 1.34 20.41 -19.46
C TRP A 371 1.95 21.76 -19.84
N LEU A 372 2.93 22.22 -19.06
CA LEU A 372 3.76 23.36 -19.41
C LEU A 372 4.86 22.87 -20.36
N VAL A 373 4.87 23.41 -21.56
CA VAL A 373 5.79 23.00 -22.63
C VAL A 373 6.89 24.05 -22.70
N ALA A 374 8.15 23.65 -22.53
CA ALA A 374 9.25 24.58 -22.73
C ALA A 374 9.38 24.93 -24.22
N GLU A 375 9.74 26.18 -24.48
CA GLU A 375 10.06 26.65 -25.81
C GLU A 375 11.48 26.21 -26.20
N ASP A 376 11.73 26.00 -27.49
CA ASP A 376 13.00 25.48 -28.02
C ASP A 376 14.24 26.35 -27.64
N ASP A 377 14.02 27.60 -27.25
CA ASP A 377 15.04 28.59 -26.91
C ASP A 377 15.20 28.85 -25.38
N GLN A 378 14.42 28.16 -24.52
CA GLN A 378 14.46 28.35 -23.05
C GLN A 378 15.00 27.13 -22.31
N SER A 379 15.69 27.36 -21.19
CA SER A 379 16.28 26.38 -20.25
C SER A 379 15.26 25.42 -19.59
N GLY A 380 13.98 25.52 -19.94
CA GLY A 380 12.88 24.80 -19.29
C GLY A 380 12.54 25.34 -17.90
N GLU A 381 12.86 26.61 -17.65
CA GLU A 381 12.62 27.32 -16.40
C GLU A 381 11.31 28.11 -16.50
N PHE A 382 10.43 27.94 -15.52
CA PHE A 382 9.16 28.65 -15.41
C PHE A 382 9.18 29.52 -14.16
N GLU A 383 8.91 30.82 -14.30
CA GLU A 383 8.85 31.75 -13.18
C GLU A 383 7.48 32.42 -13.14
N PHE A 384 6.80 32.29 -12.00
CA PHE A 384 5.50 32.90 -11.76
C PHE A 384 5.50 33.62 -10.42
N ASP A 385 4.98 34.85 -10.38
CA ASP A 385 4.67 35.52 -9.12
C ASP A 385 3.45 34.88 -8.45
N PHE A 386 2.49 34.37 -9.24
CA PHE A 386 1.30 33.69 -8.73
C PHE A 386 0.91 32.45 -9.56
N LEU A 387 0.66 31.32 -8.90
CA LEU A 387 0.13 30.10 -9.52
C LEU A 387 -1.20 29.69 -8.86
N HIS A 388 -2.28 29.64 -9.64
CA HIS A 388 -3.59 29.20 -9.18
C HIS A 388 -4.02 27.90 -9.86
N ILE A 389 -4.32 26.86 -9.08
CA ILE A 389 -4.82 25.58 -9.58
C ILE A 389 -6.14 25.25 -8.90
N SER A 390 -7.22 25.12 -9.67
CA SER A 390 -8.58 24.90 -9.13
C SER A 390 -9.46 24.06 -10.05
N GLY A 391 -10.69 23.77 -9.63
CA GLY A 391 -11.70 23.04 -10.42
C GLY A 391 -11.20 21.71 -10.99
N SER A 392 -10.50 20.92 -10.18
CA SER A 392 -9.89 19.64 -10.57
C SER A 392 -8.87 19.75 -11.71
N GLY A 393 -8.25 20.91 -11.88
CA GLY A 393 -7.15 21.11 -12.81
C GLY A 393 -5.88 20.38 -12.36
N HIS A 394 -5.27 19.61 -13.26
CA HIS A 394 -3.95 19.03 -13.04
C HIS A 394 -2.92 19.76 -13.91
N VAL A 395 -1.77 20.10 -13.34
CA VAL A 395 -0.66 20.76 -14.06
C VAL A 395 0.68 20.10 -13.74
N GLY A 396 1.56 20.03 -14.73
CA GLY A 396 2.95 19.61 -14.57
C GLY A 396 3.82 20.17 -15.69
N ILE A 397 5.13 20.12 -15.52
CA ILE A 397 6.09 20.47 -16.58
C ILE A 397 6.24 19.27 -17.51
N LEU A 398 6.08 19.47 -18.81
CA LEU A 398 6.27 18.41 -19.79
C LEU A 398 7.73 17.92 -19.73
N PRO A 399 7.99 16.64 -19.44
CA PRO A 399 9.36 16.13 -19.40
C PRO A 399 9.97 16.13 -20.80
N GLN A 400 11.20 16.63 -20.93
CA GLN A 400 11.99 16.60 -22.16
C GLN A 400 13.39 16.01 -21.91
N PRO A 401 14.01 15.33 -22.90
CA PRO A 401 15.34 14.75 -22.74
C PRO A 401 16.48 15.77 -22.56
N SER A 402 16.26 17.01 -22.99
CA SER A 402 17.30 18.04 -23.15
C SER A 402 17.53 18.89 -21.90
N TYR A 403 16.62 18.90 -20.92
CA TYR A 403 16.75 19.75 -19.73
C TYR A 403 15.97 19.21 -18.52
N ASN A 404 16.41 19.64 -17.33
CA ASN A 404 15.81 19.32 -16.03
C ASN A 404 14.84 20.44 -15.64
N GLY A 405 13.60 20.39 -16.14
CA GLY A 405 12.65 21.50 -16.03
C GLY A 405 12.47 22.03 -14.61
N SER A 406 12.42 23.35 -14.44
CA SER A 406 12.30 23.99 -13.13
C SER A 406 11.11 24.95 -13.09
N MET A 407 10.55 25.15 -11.90
CA MET A 407 9.54 26.17 -11.65
C MET A 407 9.81 26.88 -10.34
N VAL A 408 9.75 28.20 -10.34
CA VAL A 408 9.77 29.03 -9.13
C VAL A 408 8.46 29.80 -9.07
N VAL A 409 7.78 29.73 -7.92
CA VAL A 409 6.51 30.41 -7.69
C VAL A 409 6.59 31.27 -6.43
N GLY A 410 6.27 32.56 -6.56
CA GLY A 410 6.15 33.49 -5.45
C GLY A 410 5.02 33.10 -4.50
N GLU A 411 3.79 33.09 -5.00
CA GLU A 411 2.56 32.82 -4.26
C GLU A 411 1.69 31.74 -4.95
N VAL A 412 1.01 30.88 -4.18
CA VAL A 412 0.10 29.85 -4.69
C VAL A 412 -1.35 30.05 -4.22
N GLY A 413 -2.30 29.71 -5.08
CA GLY A 413 -3.73 29.74 -4.79
C GLY A 413 -4.49 28.56 -5.39
N GLY A 414 -5.73 28.35 -4.96
CA GLY A 414 -6.53 27.18 -5.35
C GLY A 414 -7.71 26.93 -4.42
N ASP A 415 -8.47 25.88 -4.74
CA ASP A 415 -9.70 25.47 -4.04
C ASP A 415 -9.60 24.07 -3.41
N HIS A 416 -8.37 23.56 -3.25
CA HIS A 416 -7.99 22.21 -2.79
C HIS A 416 -8.29 21.07 -3.78
N THR A 417 -8.98 21.36 -4.89
CA THR A 417 -9.33 20.31 -5.88
C THR A 417 -8.27 20.12 -6.96
N GLY A 418 -7.42 21.12 -7.18
CA GLY A 418 -6.33 21.09 -8.15
C GLY A 418 -5.17 20.18 -7.76
N SER A 419 -4.30 19.85 -8.70
CA SER A 419 -3.09 19.04 -8.47
C SER A 419 -1.87 19.55 -9.23
N LEU A 420 -0.75 19.71 -8.52
CA LEU A 420 0.57 19.99 -9.07
C LEU A 420 1.42 18.72 -9.13
N HIS A 421 2.01 18.45 -10.29
CA HIS A 421 2.88 17.31 -10.54
C HIS A 421 4.34 17.74 -10.71
N VAL A 422 5.24 17.16 -9.90
CA VAL A 422 6.68 17.43 -9.95
C VAL A 422 7.41 16.19 -10.47
N GLY A 423 7.79 16.24 -11.75
CA GLY A 423 8.39 15.13 -12.47
C GLY A 423 9.81 14.76 -12.06
N SER A 424 10.28 13.61 -12.53
CA SER A 424 11.67 13.17 -12.37
C SER A 424 12.63 14.22 -12.91
N GLN A 425 13.69 14.53 -12.15
CA GLN A 425 14.69 15.56 -12.43
C GLN A 425 14.11 16.99 -12.52
N GLN A 426 12.84 17.20 -12.19
CA GLN A 426 12.25 18.52 -12.13
C GLN A 426 12.34 19.08 -10.73
N THR A 427 12.55 20.39 -10.65
CA THR A 427 12.58 21.13 -9.39
C THR A 427 11.45 22.15 -9.36
N VAL A 428 10.61 22.11 -8.33
CA VAL A 428 9.58 23.14 -8.12
C VAL A 428 9.78 23.79 -6.77
N ASN A 429 9.95 25.10 -6.75
CA ASN A 429 10.16 25.89 -5.54
C ASN A 429 8.92 26.77 -5.29
N ILE A 430 8.24 26.49 -4.18
CA ILE A 430 7.13 27.29 -3.66
C ILE A 430 7.42 27.77 -2.24
N SER A 431 8.68 27.96 -1.86
CA SER A 431 9.07 28.24 -0.46
C SER A 431 8.63 29.59 0.10
N THR A 432 8.29 30.57 -0.75
CA THR A 432 8.01 31.96 -0.36
C THR A 432 6.54 32.23 0.01
N GLN A 433 5.78 31.21 0.43
CA GLN A 433 4.35 31.39 0.71
C GLN A 433 4.09 32.17 1.99
N GLU A 434 3.12 33.10 1.94
CA GLU A 434 2.55 33.73 3.12
C GLU A 434 1.53 32.82 3.83
N MET A 435 0.82 31.98 3.07
CA MET A 435 -0.13 31.02 3.61
C MET A 435 0.54 29.70 3.98
N THR A 436 0.17 29.12 5.12
CA THR A 436 0.65 27.80 5.57
C THR A 436 -0.15 26.65 4.97
N VAL A 437 -1.41 26.87 4.59
CA VAL A 437 -2.29 25.81 4.04
C VAL A 437 -2.01 25.61 2.55
N LEU A 438 -1.78 24.37 2.12
CA LEU A 438 -1.66 24.04 0.70
C LEU A 438 -3.00 24.22 -0.02
N PRO A 439 -3.07 25.07 -1.06
CA PRO A 439 -4.34 25.35 -1.74
C PRO A 439 -4.68 24.32 -2.84
N PHE A 440 -3.81 23.33 -3.07
CA PHE A 440 -3.99 22.24 -4.03
C PHE A 440 -3.14 21.02 -3.63
N ASN A 441 -3.42 19.88 -4.26
CA ASN A 441 -2.66 18.65 -4.06
C ASN A 441 -1.27 18.74 -4.68
N ILE A 442 -0.29 18.08 -4.05
CA ILE A 442 1.08 18.02 -4.57
C ILE A 442 1.46 16.56 -4.77
N GLN A 443 1.94 16.25 -5.97
CA GLN A 443 2.33 14.91 -6.39
C GLN A 443 3.80 14.93 -6.84
N THR A 444 4.71 14.55 -5.95
CA THR A 444 6.11 14.36 -6.30
C THR A 444 6.33 12.96 -6.86
N TYR A 445 7.23 12.85 -7.84
CA TYR A 445 7.67 11.58 -8.42
C TYR A 445 9.12 11.28 -8.06
N LYS A 446 9.59 10.07 -8.37
CA LYS A 446 10.96 9.66 -8.07
C LYS A 446 11.96 10.62 -8.72
N LYS A 447 13.04 11.00 -8.00
CA LYS A 447 14.06 11.98 -8.42
C LYS A 447 13.54 13.39 -8.70
N SER A 448 12.31 13.72 -8.29
CA SER A 448 11.83 15.10 -8.28
C SER A 448 12.28 15.81 -7.02
N THR A 449 12.37 17.13 -7.07
CA THR A 449 12.63 17.96 -5.89
C THR A 449 11.55 19.01 -5.77
N ILE A 450 10.92 19.09 -4.60
CA ILE A 450 10.02 20.20 -4.25
C ILE A 450 10.55 20.95 -3.04
N VAL A 451 10.57 22.28 -3.11
CA VAL A 451 10.91 23.14 -1.98
C VAL A 451 9.62 23.75 -1.45
N LEU A 452 9.29 23.41 -0.21
CA LEU A 452 8.07 23.86 0.49
C LEU A 452 8.42 24.96 1.50
N PRO A 453 7.41 25.76 1.94
CA PRO A 453 7.56 26.66 3.08
C PRO A 453 8.00 25.93 4.34
N GLU A 454 8.60 26.66 5.28
CA GLU A 454 9.06 26.08 6.54
C GLU A 454 7.92 25.46 7.37
N GLU A 455 6.71 26.00 7.26
CA GLU A 455 5.49 25.47 7.87
C GLU A 455 4.46 25.18 6.77
N THR A 456 3.96 23.94 6.73
CA THR A 456 2.96 23.52 5.74
C THR A 456 1.84 22.74 6.43
N HIS A 457 0.60 23.12 6.14
CA HIS A 457 -0.63 22.50 6.61
C HIS A 457 -1.32 21.82 5.43
N VAL A 458 -1.64 20.54 5.58
CA VAL A 458 -2.39 19.77 4.59
C VAL A 458 -3.82 19.63 5.09
N THR A 459 -4.75 20.40 4.53
CA THR A 459 -6.19 20.38 4.85
C THR A 459 -6.97 20.12 3.57
N ASN A 460 -7.94 19.21 3.58
CA ASN A 460 -8.75 18.86 2.39
C ASN A 460 -7.93 18.55 1.12
N GLY A 461 -6.72 18.02 1.29
CA GLY A 461 -5.79 17.83 0.20
C GLY A 461 -4.76 16.74 0.49
N VAL A 462 -3.95 16.45 -0.51
CA VAL A 462 -3.00 15.35 -0.52
C VAL A 462 -1.62 15.86 -0.89
N LEU A 463 -0.65 15.59 -0.02
CA LEU A 463 0.78 15.72 -0.29
C LEU A 463 1.35 14.31 -0.50
N VAL A 464 1.87 14.02 -1.69
CA VAL A 464 2.51 12.73 -1.98
C VAL A 464 4.00 12.91 -2.17
N ALA A 465 4.77 12.22 -1.33
CA ALA A 465 6.23 12.17 -1.36
C ALA A 465 6.73 10.87 -2.02
N LYS A 466 7.32 10.98 -3.22
CA LYS A 466 8.19 9.97 -3.85
C LYS A 466 9.58 10.53 -4.18
N GLY A 467 9.70 11.84 -4.27
CA GLY A 467 10.94 12.56 -4.49
C GLY A 467 11.50 13.16 -3.19
N GLU A 468 12.33 14.17 -3.36
CA GLU A 468 12.92 14.96 -2.30
C GLU A 468 12.04 16.16 -1.95
N ILE A 469 11.82 16.36 -0.66
CA ILE A 469 11.17 17.56 -0.10
C ILE A 469 12.22 18.37 0.68
N LEU A 470 12.36 19.65 0.35
CA LEU A 470 13.28 20.57 1.00
C LEU A 470 12.53 21.72 1.69
N GLY A 471 13.15 22.32 2.70
CA GLY A 471 12.68 23.54 3.38
C GLY A 471 11.66 23.29 4.50
N LEU A 472 10.86 22.23 4.42
CA LEU A 472 9.79 21.94 5.36
C LEU A 472 10.30 21.59 6.76
N LYS A 473 10.03 22.43 7.77
CA LYS A 473 10.40 22.22 9.18
C LYS A 473 9.21 21.79 10.03
N GLN A 474 8.01 22.24 9.74
CA GLN A 474 6.81 21.91 10.51
C GLN A 474 5.71 21.42 9.58
N LEU A 475 5.25 20.19 9.79
CA LEU A 475 4.15 19.61 9.03
C LEU A 475 2.94 19.39 9.92
N ARG A 476 1.82 19.95 9.52
CA ARG A 476 0.51 19.73 10.11
C ARG A 476 -0.42 19.04 9.10
N ILE A 477 -1.10 17.99 9.53
CA ILE A 477 -2.09 17.26 8.72
C ILE A 477 -3.43 17.40 9.44
N ASP A 478 -4.38 18.09 8.81
CA ASP A 478 -5.69 18.44 9.36
C ASP A 478 -6.81 17.61 8.71
N GLU A 479 -8.05 18.04 8.91
CA GLU A 479 -9.26 17.38 8.40
C GLU A 479 -9.14 17.05 6.90
N ASN A 480 -9.39 15.77 6.58
CA ASN A 480 -9.27 15.20 5.23
C ASN A 480 -7.89 15.38 4.57
N GLY A 481 -6.89 15.84 5.31
CA GLY A 481 -5.52 15.99 4.86
C GLY A 481 -4.81 14.63 4.83
N VAL A 482 -4.06 14.38 3.76
CA VAL A 482 -3.27 13.15 3.61
C VAL A 482 -1.83 13.49 3.27
N PHE A 483 -0.88 13.03 4.09
CA PHE A 483 0.53 12.97 3.71
C PHE A 483 0.92 11.54 3.39
N ASN A 484 1.18 11.24 2.12
CA ASN A 484 1.50 9.89 1.66
C ASN A 484 2.98 9.77 1.25
N VAL A 485 3.73 8.95 1.97
CA VAL A 485 5.18 8.81 1.84
C VAL A 485 5.55 7.45 1.26
N PHE A 486 6.32 7.46 0.17
CA PHE A 486 6.85 6.24 -0.46
C PHE A 486 8.27 5.94 0.01
N PRO A 487 8.78 4.70 -0.16
CA PRO A 487 10.09 4.31 0.34
C PRO A 487 11.24 5.14 -0.25
N GLU A 488 11.11 5.65 -1.47
CA GLU A 488 12.14 6.48 -2.10
C GLU A 488 12.17 7.93 -1.60
N ALA A 489 11.15 8.36 -0.88
CA ALA A 489 11.03 9.75 -0.46
C ALA A 489 12.10 10.15 0.56
N THR A 490 12.55 11.40 0.44
CA THR A 490 13.41 12.04 1.42
C THR A 490 12.86 13.40 1.80
N LEU A 491 13.10 13.83 3.04
CA LEU A 491 12.76 15.18 3.50
C LEU A 491 13.91 15.75 4.31
N ASN A 492 14.53 16.82 3.81
CA ASN A 492 15.73 17.48 4.36
C ASN A 492 16.87 16.51 4.71
N THR A 493 17.06 15.47 3.89
CA THR A 493 18.07 14.44 4.05
C THR A 493 18.34 13.76 2.72
N GLU A 494 19.54 13.21 2.56
CA GLU A 494 19.91 12.41 1.38
C GLU A 494 19.65 10.92 1.58
N ILE A 495 19.30 10.50 2.82
CA ILE A 495 19.07 9.11 3.15
C ILE A 495 17.64 8.72 2.69
N PRO A 496 17.47 7.72 1.80
CA PRO A 496 16.16 7.23 1.39
C PRO A 496 15.30 6.77 2.58
N SER A 497 13.98 6.79 2.41
CA SER A 497 13.02 6.43 3.48
C SER A 497 13.27 7.18 4.79
N SER A 498 13.71 8.44 4.71
CA SER A 498 14.03 9.24 5.90
C SER A 498 13.48 10.65 5.80
N LEU A 499 12.86 11.11 6.89
CA LEU A 499 12.29 12.43 7.02
C LEU A 499 12.93 13.16 8.21
N LYS A 500 13.42 14.38 7.98
CA LYS A 500 14.01 15.23 9.02
C LYS A 500 13.32 16.59 9.08
N LEU A 501 12.63 16.86 10.18
CA LEU A 501 11.89 18.10 10.39
C LEU A 501 11.88 18.45 11.89
N ASN A 502 11.30 19.59 12.27
CA ASN A 502 11.18 19.95 13.68
C ASN A 502 10.01 19.22 14.33
N SER A 503 8.82 19.31 13.74
CA SER A 503 7.62 18.68 14.30
C SER A 503 6.68 18.13 13.23
N LEU A 504 6.03 17.02 13.55
CA LEU A 504 4.96 16.41 12.75
C LEU A 504 3.72 16.25 13.63
N ARG A 505 2.63 16.91 13.24
CA ARG A 505 1.36 16.89 13.98
C ARG A 505 0.21 16.42 13.09
N ILE A 506 -0.54 15.45 13.59
CA ILE A 506 -1.71 14.88 12.91
C ILE A 506 -2.94 15.21 13.75
N PHE A 507 -3.80 16.07 13.21
CA PHE A 507 -5.05 16.51 13.84
C PHE A 507 -6.22 15.59 13.47
N THR A 508 -7.39 15.89 14.03
CA THR A 508 -8.64 15.16 13.78
C THR A 508 -8.92 15.02 12.28
N GLY A 509 -9.09 13.79 11.81
CA GLY A 509 -9.36 13.49 10.40
C GLY A 509 -8.13 13.49 9.49
N GLY A 510 -6.95 13.86 10.01
CA GLY A 510 -5.69 13.82 9.27
C GLY A 510 -5.10 12.41 9.18
N LEU A 511 -4.48 12.11 8.03
CA LEU A 511 -3.86 10.83 7.74
C LEU A 511 -2.39 10.99 7.33
N PHE A 512 -1.49 10.44 8.13
CA PHE A 512 -0.12 10.14 7.71
C PHE A 512 -0.05 8.70 7.20
N HIS A 513 0.35 8.51 5.95
CA HIS A 513 0.35 7.22 5.29
C HIS A 513 1.72 6.85 4.74
N GLN A 514 2.20 5.65 5.07
CA GLN A 514 3.36 5.06 4.39
C GLN A 514 2.89 4.13 3.27
N SER A 515 3.16 4.51 2.03
CA SER A 515 3.03 3.62 0.88
C SER A 515 4.24 2.70 0.77
N LEU A 516 3.99 1.45 0.35
CA LEU A 516 5.02 0.42 0.22
C LEU A 516 5.62 0.33 -1.20
N GLY A 517 5.01 0.96 -2.21
CA GLY A 517 5.46 0.84 -3.60
C GLY A 517 5.49 -0.63 -4.07
N ASP A 518 6.63 -1.05 -4.65
CA ASP A 518 6.89 -2.43 -5.09
C ASP A 518 7.35 -3.36 -3.93
N LEU A 519 7.50 -2.83 -2.71
CA LEU A 519 7.95 -3.60 -1.55
C LEU A 519 6.76 -4.25 -0.83
N THR A 520 7.01 -5.40 -0.19
CA THR A 520 6.03 -6.05 0.70
C THR A 520 6.15 -5.54 2.14
N VAL A 521 7.32 -5.02 2.52
CA VAL A 521 7.62 -4.42 3.84
C VAL A 521 8.61 -3.26 3.66
N GLY A 522 8.46 -2.21 4.46
CA GLY A 522 9.33 -1.03 4.40
C GLY A 522 9.40 -0.30 5.74
N GLN A 523 10.58 0.23 6.09
CA GLN A 523 10.79 1.06 7.28
C GLN A 523 11.01 2.52 6.88
N LEU A 524 10.38 3.44 7.62
CA LEU A 524 10.49 4.88 7.47
C LEU A 524 11.12 5.47 8.72
N ASN A 525 12.24 6.18 8.56
CA ASN A 525 12.91 6.87 9.65
C ASN A 525 12.39 8.30 9.75
N VAL A 526 11.86 8.71 10.89
CA VAL A 526 11.40 10.06 11.16
C VAL A 526 12.21 10.63 12.32
N THR A 527 13.04 11.63 12.02
CA THR A 527 13.83 12.33 13.04
C THR A 527 13.29 13.74 13.23
N LEU A 528 12.83 14.01 14.44
CA LEU A 528 12.26 15.28 14.87
C LEU A 528 13.16 15.95 15.92
N THR A 529 13.35 17.26 15.81
CA THR A 529 14.01 18.03 16.87
C THR A 529 13.05 18.40 18.01
N ASP A 530 11.75 18.49 17.71
CA ASP A 530 10.66 18.72 18.66
C ASP A 530 9.74 17.50 18.75
N ASP A 531 8.45 17.64 18.44
CA ASP A 531 7.41 16.71 18.87
C ASP A 531 6.76 15.95 17.71
N PHE A 532 6.47 14.67 17.95
CA PHE A 532 5.53 13.87 17.16
C PHE A 532 4.20 13.82 17.91
N VAL A 533 3.14 14.36 17.33
CA VAL A 533 1.81 14.41 17.98
C VAL A 533 0.75 13.85 17.06
N VAL A 534 -0.06 12.93 17.58
CA VAL A 534 -1.30 12.46 16.93
C VAL A 534 -2.45 12.77 17.88
N ASN A 535 -3.24 13.77 17.51
CA ASN A 535 -4.41 14.17 18.27
C ASN A 535 -5.58 13.20 18.08
N ALA A 536 -6.65 13.39 18.87
CA ALA A 536 -7.85 12.57 18.80
C ALA A 536 -8.36 12.44 17.36
N TYR A 537 -8.63 11.19 16.93
CA TYR A 537 -9.06 10.82 15.57
C TYR A 537 -8.06 11.12 14.45
N GLY A 538 -6.83 11.53 14.76
CA GLY A 538 -5.70 11.50 13.82
C GLY A 538 -5.19 10.07 13.63
N THR A 539 -4.75 9.75 12.41
CA THR A 539 -4.23 8.42 12.08
C THR A 539 -2.86 8.48 11.42
N ALA A 540 -1.93 7.68 11.92
CA ALA A 540 -0.68 7.33 11.25
C ALA A 540 -0.72 5.84 10.87
N ASP A 541 -0.84 5.54 9.58
CA ASP A 541 -0.91 4.19 9.02
C ASP A 541 0.37 3.88 8.25
N THR A 542 1.17 2.97 8.81
CA THR A 542 2.54 2.70 8.37
C THR A 542 2.76 1.20 8.15
N SER A 543 3.82 0.81 7.47
CA SER A 543 4.30 -0.57 7.51
C SER A 543 5.38 -0.75 8.56
N GLY A 544 6.30 0.21 8.63
CA GLY A 544 7.43 0.20 9.51
C GLY A 544 7.84 1.63 9.76
N ILE A 545 7.85 2.09 11.00
CA ILE A 545 8.27 3.45 11.33
C ILE A 545 9.19 3.46 12.55
N SER A 546 10.27 4.24 12.45
CA SER A 546 11.17 4.57 13.55
C SER A 546 11.11 6.07 13.79
N VAL A 547 10.48 6.50 14.89
CA VAL A 547 10.33 7.92 15.26
C VAL A 547 11.31 8.24 16.38
N LYS A 548 12.20 9.20 16.14
CA LYS A 548 13.04 9.82 17.15
C LYS A 548 12.63 11.28 17.33
N ALA A 549 12.21 11.66 18.53
CA ALA A 549 11.70 13.00 18.83
C ALA A 549 12.07 13.44 20.25
N ARG A 550 11.79 14.71 20.60
CA ARG A 550 11.85 15.19 21.99
C ARG A 550 10.69 14.62 22.81
N LYS A 551 9.45 14.76 22.31
CA LYS A 551 8.24 14.17 22.88
C LYS A 551 7.44 13.43 21.81
N ILE A 552 6.86 12.30 22.19
CA ILE A 552 5.87 11.58 21.40
C ILE A 552 4.56 11.54 22.18
N GLN A 553 3.47 12.01 21.57
CA GLN A 553 2.15 12.07 22.18
C GLN A 553 1.08 11.47 21.26
N LEU A 554 0.33 10.49 21.78
CA LEU A 554 -0.85 9.93 21.14
C LEU A 554 -2.07 10.18 22.04
N ASP A 555 -2.96 11.09 21.65
CA ASP A 555 -4.16 11.43 22.42
C ASP A 555 -5.18 10.28 22.41
N THR A 556 -6.18 10.36 23.29
CA THR A 556 -7.32 9.42 23.29
C THR A 556 -7.96 9.36 21.90
N SER A 557 -8.30 8.14 21.44
CA SER A 557 -8.85 7.86 20.10
C SER A 557 -7.92 8.15 18.90
N SER A 558 -6.68 8.56 19.12
CA SER A 558 -5.65 8.58 18.07
C SER A 558 -5.16 7.17 17.73
N ILE A 559 -4.69 6.97 16.50
CA ILE A 559 -4.22 5.67 16.02
C ILE A 559 -2.85 5.82 15.37
N LEU A 560 -1.87 5.06 15.85
CA LEU A 560 -0.63 4.76 15.17
C LEU A 560 -0.61 3.25 14.86
N THR A 561 -0.78 2.89 13.60
CA THR A 561 -1.00 1.49 13.21
C THR A 561 0.00 1.03 12.16
N ALA A 562 0.39 -0.23 12.29
CA ALA A 562 0.98 -1.03 11.23
C ALA A 562 0.30 -2.41 11.16
N ARG A 563 -0.99 -2.48 11.51
CA ARG A 563 -1.76 -3.72 11.55
C ARG A 563 -1.83 -4.35 10.15
N GLY A 564 -1.42 -5.61 10.04
CA GLY A 564 -1.48 -6.35 8.77
C GLY A 564 -0.54 -5.84 7.67
N ARG A 565 0.43 -4.98 8.03
CA ARG A 565 1.36 -4.31 7.10
C ARG A 565 2.76 -4.93 7.09
N GLY A 566 2.88 -6.16 7.58
CA GLY A 566 4.06 -7.01 7.49
C GLY A 566 4.05 -7.91 6.26
N TYR A 567 4.70 -9.07 6.34
CA TYR A 567 4.81 -9.97 5.20
C TYR A 567 3.44 -10.53 4.78
N LEU A 568 3.26 -10.67 3.46
CA LEU A 568 2.06 -11.25 2.86
C LEU A 568 1.95 -12.76 3.12
N SER A 569 0.81 -13.36 2.78
CA SER A 569 0.54 -14.79 2.99
C SER A 569 1.69 -15.70 2.54
N ALA A 570 2.05 -16.65 3.41
CA ALA A 570 3.12 -17.61 3.24
C ALA A 570 4.51 -16.99 2.94
N GLN A 571 4.75 -15.77 3.42
CA GLN A 571 6.03 -15.07 3.35
C GLN A 571 6.48 -14.60 4.74
N GLY A 572 7.77 -14.25 4.85
CA GLY A 572 8.42 -13.81 6.08
C GLY A 572 9.34 -14.89 6.69
N PRO A 573 10.01 -14.59 7.82
CA PRO A 573 10.92 -15.53 8.48
C PRO A 573 10.24 -16.75 9.13
N GLY A 574 9.01 -16.62 9.58
CA GLY A 574 8.21 -17.67 10.20
C GLY A 574 6.86 -17.84 9.50
N PRO A 575 6.84 -18.09 8.17
CA PRO A 575 5.60 -18.11 7.41
C PRO A 575 4.74 -19.30 7.85
N GLY A 576 3.42 -19.13 7.84
CA GLY A 576 2.53 -20.26 8.05
C GLY A 576 2.65 -21.28 6.91
N VAL A 577 2.44 -22.56 7.22
CA VAL A 577 2.53 -23.64 6.24
C VAL A 577 1.22 -23.75 5.48
N SER A 578 1.30 -23.59 4.17
CA SER A 578 0.15 -23.73 3.27
C SER A 578 -0.33 -25.18 3.22
N PHE A 579 -1.63 -25.39 3.41
CA PHE A 579 -2.22 -26.72 3.35
C PHE A 579 -3.68 -26.68 2.92
N LEU A 580 -4.03 -27.52 1.94
CA LEU A 580 -5.34 -27.50 1.29
C LEU A 580 -6.51 -27.82 2.22
N GLN A 581 -6.27 -28.53 3.33
CA GLN A 581 -7.32 -28.84 4.29
C GLN A 581 -7.36 -27.86 5.46
N GLY A 582 -6.43 -26.90 5.54
CA GLY A 582 -6.30 -25.96 6.66
C GLY A 582 -4.86 -25.48 6.84
N GLY A 583 -4.54 -24.26 6.43
CA GLY A 583 -3.19 -23.67 6.60
C GLY A 583 -2.87 -23.36 8.06
N SER A 584 -1.58 -23.43 8.47
CA SER A 584 -1.16 -22.95 9.80
C SER A 584 -1.08 -21.44 9.86
N GLY A 585 -1.25 -20.92 11.08
CA GLY A 585 -0.85 -19.55 11.38
C GLY A 585 0.65 -19.34 11.27
N ALA A 586 1.04 -18.08 11.10
CA ALA A 586 2.43 -17.68 11.09
C ALA A 586 3.02 -17.55 12.50
N GLY A 587 4.34 -17.67 12.60
CA GLY A 587 5.12 -17.49 13.81
C GLY A 587 5.80 -16.11 13.86
N HIS A 588 5.97 -15.55 15.05
CA HIS A 588 6.80 -14.39 15.44
C HIS A 588 6.62 -14.29 16.97
N GLY A 589 7.66 -14.30 17.81
CA GLY A 589 7.47 -14.37 19.27
C GLY A 589 7.05 -15.75 19.80
N GLY A 590 5.96 -16.29 19.25
CA GLY A 590 5.52 -17.67 19.43
C GLY A 590 5.35 -18.39 18.09
N THR A 591 5.05 -19.69 18.15
CA THR A 591 4.71 -20.49 16.97
C THR A 591 3.26 -20.30 16.58
N GLY A 592 2.98 -20.45 15.28
CA GLY A 592 1.61 -20.43 14.78
C GLY A 592 0.76 -21.59 15.31
N GLY A 593 -0.55 -21.41 15.25
CA GLY A 593 -1.55 -22.45 15.44
C GLY A 593 -1.56 -23.43 14.27
N ARG A 594 -1.77 -24.73 14.51
CA ARG A 594 -1.89 -25.72 13.45
C ARG A 594 -3.27 -25.67 12.80
N GLY A 595 -3.30 -25.96 11.50
CA GLY A 595 -4.53 -26.28 10.78
C GLY A 595 -4.77 -27.78 10.78
N LYS A 596 -5.04 -28.38 9.62
CA LYS A 596 -5.17 -29.86 9.49
C LYS A 596 -3.84 -30.57 9.21
N GLN A 597 -2.74 -29.96 9.61
CA GLN A 597 -1.39 -30.49 9.51
C GLN A 597 -0.73 -30.53 10.90
N THR A 598 0.56 -30.86 10.97
CA THR A 598 1.38 -30.73 12.19
C THR A 598 2.40 -29.58 12.18
N ARG A 599 2.74 -29.02 11.01
CA ARG A 599 3.79 -27.99 10.87
C ARG A 599 3.25 -26.56 10.90
N VAL A 600 3.92 -25.69 11.64
CA VAL A 600 3.50 -24.29 11.86
C VAL A 600 4.61 -23.28 11.58
N GLY A 601 4.27 -21.99 11.53
CA GLY A 601 5.29 -20.93 11.45
C GLY A 601 6.10 -20.84 12.75
N GLU A 602 7.43 -20.70 12.63
CA GLU A 602 8.36 -20.63 13.75
C GLU A 602 8.42 -19.25 14.41
N ALA A 603 8.78 -19.22 15.69
CA ALA A 603 9.07 -17.97 16.37
C ALA A 603 10.47 -17.45 15.96
N TYR A 604 10.57 -16.14 15.83
CA TYR A 604 11.82 -15.42 15.58
C TYR A 604 11.77 -14.06 16.28
N GLY A 605 12.84 -13.27 16.15
CA GLY A 605 12.94 -11.90 16.64
C GLY A 605 13.51 -11.79 18.06
N SER A 606 14.04 -10.62 18.39
CA SER A 606 14.61 -10.34 19.72
C SER A 606 13.53 -9.97 20.73
N VAL A 607 13.60 -10.54 21.93
CA VAL A 607 12.71 -10.19 23.06
C VAL A 607 13.00 -8.78 23.57
N THR A 608 14.27 -8.38 23.57
CA THR A 608 14.75 -7.12 24.16
C THR A 608 14.83 -5.98 23.14
N ARG A 609 15.02 -6.28 21.84
CA ARG A 609 15.06 -5.28 20.76
C ARG A 609 14.29 -5.76 19.52
N PRO A 610 12.95 -5.90 19.59
CA PRO A 610 12.14 -6.38 18.49
C PRO A 610 12.09 -5.34 17.36
N GLN A 611 12.54 -5.71 16.17
CA GLN A 611 12.59 -4.84 14.99
C GLN A 611 12.09 -5.54 13.71
N GLU A 612 11.65 -6.79 13.84
CA GLU A 612 11.23 -7.62 12.73
C GLU A 612 9.73 -7.51 12.47
N PHE A 613 9.37 -7.50 11.18
CA PHE A 613 7.98 -7.57 10.75
C PHE A 613 7.38 -8.95 11.05
N GLY A 614 6.08 -9.00 11.30
CA GLY A 614 5.32 -10.24 11.40
C GLY A 614 5.25 -10.97 10.04
N SER A 615 5.27 -12.29 10.10
CA SER A 615 5.12 -13.20 8.96
C SER A 615 3.65 -13.43 8.59
N GLY A 616 3.39 -13.75 7.32
CA GLY A 616 2.06 -14.04 6.82
C GLY A 616 1.66 -15.51 6.97
N GLY A 617 0.38 -15.74 7.24
CA GLY A 617 -0.20 -17.06 7.48
C GLY A 617 -0.20 -17.94 6.23
N GLY A 618 -0.25 -19.26 6.46
CA GLY A 618 -0.23 -20.28 5.40
C GLY A 618 -1.51 -20.25 4.58
N ARG A 619 -1.39 -20.53 3.28
CA ARG A 619 -2.54 -20.58 2.39
C ARG A 619 -3.45 -21.76 2.75
N GLY A 620 -4.75 -21.51 2.69
CA GLY A 620 -5.76 -22.51 3.02
C GLY A 620 -6.12 -23.38 1.83
N ALA A 621 -7.27 -24.06 1.97
CA ALA A 621 -7.97 -24.63 0.84
C ALA A 621 -8.02 -23.59 -0.28
N ARG A 622 -7.87 -24.06 -1.52
CA ARG A 622 -8.07 -23.22 -2.69
C ARG A 622 -7.00 -22.17 -2.94
N ASP A 623 -5.84 -22.26 -2.27
CA ASP A 623 -4.79 -21.22 -2.25
C ASP A 623 -5.26 -19.87 -1.73
N LEU A 624 -6.33 -19.86 -0.92
CA LEU A 624 -6.81 -18.63 -0.29
C LEU A 624 -5.69 -18.04 0.58
N PRO A 625 -5.38 -16.74 0.43
CA PRO A 625 -4.30 -16.14 1.19
C PRO A 625 -4.60 -16.19 2.68
N GLY A 626 -3.61 -16.62 3.44
CA GLY A 626 -3.57 -16.41 4.88
C GLY A 626 -3.45 -14.92 5.22
N GLY A 627 -3.66 -14.59 6.48
CA GLY A 627 -3.55 -13.21 6.95
C GLY A 627 -2.12 -12.68 6.78
N ALA A 628 -1.97 -11.41 6.39
CA ALA A 628 -0.67 -10.73 6.40
C ALA A 628 -0.17 -10.52 7.83
N GLY A 629 1.14 -10.54 8.03
CA GLY A 629 1.75 -10.27 9.33
C GLY A 629 1.63 -8.79 9.73
N GLY A 630 1.93 -8.49 10.99
CA GLY A 630 1.98 -7.13 11.52
C GLY A 630 3.25 -6.36 11.13
N GLY A 631 3.18 -5.03 11.16
CA GLY A 631 4.31 -4.15 10.88
C GLY A 631 5.25 -3.90 12.06
N VAL A 632 6.04 -2.83 11.99
CA VAL A 632 7.03 -2.48 13.02
C VAL A 632 6.89 -1.03 13.45
N ILE A 633 6.88 -0.78 14.75
CA ILE A 633 6.87 0.58 15.31
C ILE A 633 7.97 0.71 16.36
N THR A 634 8.92 1.59 16.12
CA THR A 634 9.98 1.97 17.06
C THR A 634 9.82 3.44 17.44
N LEU A 635 9.70 3.73 18.73
CA LEU A 635 9.54 5.08 19.26
C LEU A 635 10.68 5.38 20.23
N GLN A 636 11.37 6.49 20.00
CA GLN A 636 12.44 6.99 20.85
C GLN A 636 12.21 8.46 21.19
N ALA A 637 12.03 8.78 22.48
CA ALA A 637 11.90 10.16 22.93
C ALA A 637 12.31 10.35 24.39
N GLN A 638 12.39 11.60 24.88
CA GLN A 638 12.54 11.82 26.32
C GLN A 638 11.25 11.44 27.05
N VAL A 639 10.11 11.89 26.52
CA VAL A 639 8.78 11.58 27.04
C VAL A 639 7.94 10.91 25.97
N ILE A 640 7.38 9.76 26.29
CA ILE A 640 6.39 9.05 25.46
C ILE A 640 5.08 8.97 26.25
N ASP A 641 4.05 9.62 25.75
CA ASP A 641 2.71 9.72 26.36
C ASP A 641 1.66 9.12 25.43
N ILE A 642 1.12 7.95 25.81
CA ILE A 642 0.24 7.16 24.96
C ILE A 642 -1.12 6.94 25.65
N ASP A 643 -2.11 7.74 25.28
CA ASP A 643 -3.52 7.53 25.59
C ASP A 643 -4.29 6.91 24.41
N GLY A 644 -3.76 7.02 23.20
CA GLY A 644 -4.29 6.42 21.98
C GLY A 644 -3.98 4.93 21.80
N THR A 645 -4.04 4.46 20.55
CA THR A 645 -3.74 3.07 20.19
C THR A 645 -2.50 2.96 19.29
N ILE A 646 -1.57 2.11 19.70
CA ILE A 646 -0.51 1.54 18.87
C ILE A 646 -0.91 0.11 18.49
N ASP A 647 -1.09 -0.20 17.21
CA ASP A 647 -1.48 -1.55 16.75
C ASP A 647 -0.57 -2.06 15.62
N VAL A 648 0.21 -3.09 15.91
CA VAL A 648 1.01 -3.87 14.93
C VAL A 648 0.51 -5.30 14.83
N SER A 649 -0.76 -5.58 15.09
CA SER A 649 -1.29 -6.94 15.04
C SER A 649 -1.30 -7.52 13.62
N GLY A 650 -1.26 -8.85 13.51
CA GLY A 650 -1.46 -9.55 12.25
C GLY A 650 -2.91 -9.45 11.75
N SER A 651 -3.10 -9.58 10.44
CA SER A 651 -4.41 -9.68 9.83
C SER A 651 -5.03 -11.06 10.06
N ASP A 652 -6.34 -11.08 10.20
CA ASP A 652 -7.11 -12.31 10.26
C ASP A 652 -7.03 -13.06 8.92
N ALA A 653 -7.17 -14.38 8.98
CA ALA A 653 -7.14 -15.25 7.82
C ALA A 653 -8.50 -15.28 7.12
N GLN A 654 -8.47 -15.56 5.81
CA GLN A 654 -9.67 -16.06 5.13
C GLN A 654 -10.02 -17.48 5.62
N ALA A 655 -11.25 -17.90 5.35
CA ALA A 655 -11.78 -19.19 5.78
C ALA A 655 -10.87 -20.37 5.37
N GLY A 656 -10.39 -21.14 6.38
CA GLY A 656 -9.52 -22.30 6.16
C GLY A 656 -8.04 -21.98 5.87
N ALA A 657 -7.65 -20.70 5.85
CA ALA A 657 -6.25 -20.27 5.79
C ALA A 657 -5.73 -19.93 7.20
N GLY A 658 -4.41 -19.76 7.33
CA GLY A 658 -3.77 -19.41 8.59
C GLY A 658 -3.74 -17.92 8.88
N GLY A 659 -3.82 -17.56 10.16
CA GLY A 659 -3.70 -16.16 10.61
C GLY A 659 -2.29 -15.59 10.45
N GLY A 660 -2.18 -14.29 10.16
CA GLY A 660 -0.90 -13.59 10.16
C GLY A 660 -0.38 -13.39 11.59
N SER A 661 0.93 -13.37 11.77
CA SER A 661 1.53 -13.14 13.10
C SER A 661 1.57 -11.65 13.45
N GLY A 662 1.57 -11.32 14.74
CA GLY A 662 1.77 -9.95 15.21
C GLY A 662 3.15 -9.40 14.82
N GLY A 663 3.30 -8.09 14.82
CA GLY A 663 4.52 -7.37 14.48
C GLY A 663 5.42 -7.05 15.68
N SER A 664 6.24 -6.00 15.56
CA SER A 664 7.18 -5.56 16.61
C SER A 664 6.88 -4.15 17.11
N VAL A 665 6.91 -3.93 18.42
CA VAL A 665 6.90 -2.60 19.05
C VAL A 665 8.13 -2.44 19.94
N GLN A 666 8.85 -1.34 19.78
CA GLN A 666 9.95 -0.95 20.66
C GLN A 666 9.76 0.48 21.17
N ILE A 667 9.66 0.64 22.50
CA ILE A 667 9.56 1.94 23.18
C ILE A 667 10.89 2.21 23.90
N LEU A 668 11.52 3.34 23.59
CA LEU A 668 12.73 3.84 24.24
C LEU A 668 12.43 5.23 24.80
N ALA A 669 12.29 5.38 26.11
CA ALA A 669 11.92 6.64 26.74
C ALA A 669 12.77 6.96 27.97
N ASP A 670 12.88 8.23 28.38
CA ASP A 670 13.26 8.50 29.77
C ASP A 670 12.03 8.30 30.67
N ARG A 671 10.87 8.85 30.26
CA ARG A 671 9.60 8.72 30.96
C ARG A 671 8.50 8.19 30.03
N PHE A 672 7.85 7.08 30.41
CA PHE A 672 6.73 6.47 29.67
C PHE A 672 5.42 6.54 30.47
N ILE A 673 4.41 7.22 29.94
CA ILE A 673 3.12 7.47 30.61
C ILE A 673 1.93 7.23 29.67
N GLY A 674 0.72 7.29 30.23
CA GLY A 674 -0.54 7.21 29.51
C GLY A 674 -1.36 5.96 29.85
N LYS A 675 -2.58 5.91 29.30
CA LYS A 675 -3.60 4.87 29.56
C LYS A 675 -4.03 4.11 28.32
N GLY A 676 -3.33 4.31 27.21
CA GLY A 676 -3.64 3.80 25.89
C GLY A 676 -3.41 2.31 25.72
N ARG A 677 -3.35 1.89 24.45
CA ARG A 677 -3.31 0.47 24.06
C ARG A 677 -2.12 0.19 23.15
N LEU A 678 -1.33 -0.82 23.48
CA LEU A 678 -0.24 -1.32 22.64
C LEU A 678 -0.54 -2.78 22.26
N LEU A 679 -0.74 -3.05 20.97
CA LEU A 679 -1.24 -4.34 20.47
C LEU A 679 -0.27 -4.95 19.46
N CYS A 680 0.21 -6.16 19.74
CA CYS A 680 1.03 -6.99 18.86
C CYS A 680 0.38 -8.39 18.69
N ASN A 681 -0.94 -8.47 18.52
CA ASN A 681 -1.63 -9.76 18.55
C ASN A 681 -1.54 -10.51 17.21
N GLY A 682 -1.67 -11.84 17.26
CA GLY A 682 -1.84 -12.66 16.07
C GLY A 682 -3.24 -12.55 15.47
N GLY A 683 -3.32 -12.73 14.15
CA GLY A 683 -4.58 -12.76 13.41
C GLY A 683 -5.39 -14.03 13.68
N LYS A 684 -6.70 -13.89 13.77
CA LYS A 684 -7.65 -14.99 13.95
C LYS A 684 -7.72 -15.85 12.69
N ALA A 685 -7.95 -17.14 12.87
CA ALA A 685 -8.36 -18.05 11.79
C ALA A 685 -9.72 -18.70 12.10
N VAL A 686 -10.43 -19.10 11.05
CA VAL A 686 -11.71 -19.80 11.15
C VAL A 686 -11.71 -21.05 10.27
N ASN A 687 -12.63 -21.97 10.56
CA ASN A 687 -12.64 -23.33 10.01
C ASN A 687 -11.35 -24.08 10.36
N ASN A 688 -10.85 -24.91 9.45
CA ASN A 688 -9.68 -25.74 9.68
C ASN A 688 -8.33 -24.97 9.71
N GLY A 689 -8.33 -23.64 9.70
CA GLY A 689 -7.11 -22.82 9.71
C GLY A 689 -6.58 -22.55 11.11
N GLY A 690 -5.26 -22.48 11.27
CA GLY A 690 -4.60 -22.20 12.54
C GLY A 690 -4.41 -20.70 12.82
N GLY A 691 -4.51 -20.30 14.10
CA GLY A 691 -4.37 -18.89 14.49
C GLY A 691 -2.93 -18.39 14.36
N GLY A 692 -2.72 -17.12 13.98
CA GLY A 692 -1.38 -16.51 13.95
C GLY A 692 -0.82 -16.30 15.35
N SER A 693 0.49 -16.34 15.54
CA SER A 693 1.12 -16.03 16.84
C SER A 693 1.10 -14.54 17.19
N GLY A 694 1.17 -14.21 18.48
CA GLY A 694 1.40 -12.84 18.94
C GLY A 694 2.85 -12.41 18.77
N GLY A 695 3.10 -11.17 18.38
CA GLY A 695 4.43 -10.62 18.08
C GLY A 695 5.25 -10.20 19.32
N ARG A 696 6.17 -9.25 19.16
CA ARG A 696 7.08 -8.84 20.22
C ARG A 696 6.89 -7.38 20.60
N LEU A 697 6.96 -7.10 21.90
CA LEU A 697 6.92 -5.74 22.43
C LEU A 697 8.00 -5.56 23.50
N SER A 698 8.78 -4.48 23.39
CA SER A 698 9.73 -4.08 24.41
C SER A 698 9.53 -2.63 24.84
N VAL A 699 9.70 -2.38 26.13
CA VAL A 699 9.72 -1.04 26.72
C VAL A 699 11.01 -0.89 27.50
N HIS A 700 11.82 0.11 27.15
CA HIS A 700 12.99 0.53 27.91
C HIS A 700 12.76 1.96 28.37
N CYS A 701 12.66 2.17 29.68
CA CYS A 701 12.49 3.50 30.25
C CYS A 701 13.15 3.67 31.61
N ASN A 702 13.45 4.90 32.00
CA ASN A 702 13.98 5.17 33.34
C ASN A 702 12.82 5.15 34.35
N GLU A 703 11.72 5.83 34.00
CA GLU A 703 10.52 5.95 34.83
C GLU A 703 9.26 5.62 34.01
N THR A 704 8.27 5.01 34.67
CA THR A 704 6.98 4.72 34.03
C THR A 704 5.80 4.88 34.98
N GLU A 705 4.76 5.53 34.49
CA GLU A 705 3.42 5.58 35.11
C GLU A 705 2.37 5.02 34.15
N PHE A 706 2.81 4.35 33.07
CA PHE A 706 1.91 3.79 32.08
C PHE A 706 1.01 2.72 32.73
N SER A 707 -0.30 2.98 32.71
CA SER A 707 -1.33 2.08 33.27
C SER A 707 -2.28 1.55 32.20
N GLY A 708 -1.92 1.70 30.93
CA GLY A 708 -2.69 1.24 29.80
C GLY A 708 -2.58 -0.27 29.54
N ARG A 709 -3.19 -0.72 28.45
CA ARG A 709 -3.23 -2.15 28.07
C ARG A 709 -2.13 -2.51 27.08
N ILE A 710 -1.33 -3.52 27.40
CA ILE A 710 -0.36 -4.13 26.49
C ILE A 710 -0.80 -5.56 26.16
N SER A 711 -0.70 -5.98 24.91
CA SER A 711 -1.22 -7.27 24.44
C SER A 711 -0.36 -7.87 23.33
N ALA A 712 0.08 -9.11 23.50
CA ALA A 712 0.81 -9.90 22.50
C ALA A 712 0.24 -11.33 22.42
N LEU A 713 -1.08 -11.46 22.30
CA LEU A 713 -1.78 -12.74 22.33
C LEU A 713 -1.67 -13.46 20.99
N GLY A 714 -1.72 -14.79 21.00
CA GLY A 714 -1.99 -15.56 19.80
C GLY A 714 -3.42 -15.34 19.29
N GLY A 715 -3.60 -15.42 17.99
CA GLY A 715 -4.89 -15.36 17.32
C GLY A 715 -5.73 -16.60 17.58
N ALA A 716 -7.04 -16.41 17.73
CA ALA A 716 -7.99 -17.50 17.98
C ALA A 716 -8.16 -18.41 16.74
N SER A 717 -8.52 -19.68 16.97
CA SER A 717 -8.87 -20.65 15.94
C SER A 717 -9.77 -21.74 16.51
N SER A 718 -10.59 -22.36 15.65
CA SER A 718 -11.37 -23.55 15.97
C SER A 718 -10.55 -24.85 15.97
N VAL A 719 -9.31 -24.84 15.46
CA VAL A 719 -8.39 -25.99 15.49
C VAL A 719 -7.35 -25.80 16.59
N GLU A 720 -6.49 -24.79 16.44
CA GLU A 720 -5.51 -24.44 17.47
C GLU A 720 -5.16 -22.96 17.39
N PRO A 721 -5.25 -22.22 18.52
CA PRO A 721 -4.84 -20.83 18.57
C PRO A 721 -3.33 -20.70 18.38
N GLY A 722 -2.90 -19.51 17.96
CA GLY A 722 -1.47 -19.18 17.92
C GLY A 722 -0.84 -19.14 19.31
N GLY A 723 0.48 -19.29 19.36
CA GLY A 723 1.26 -19.05 20.58
C GLY A 723 1.28 -17.57 20.94
N PRO A 724 1.40 -17.24 22.23
CA PRO A 724 1.58 -15.87 22.63
C PRO A 724 2.96 -15.36 22.19
N GLY A 725 3.05 -14.05 22.07
CA GLY A 725 4.29 -13.31 21.93
C GLY A 725 4.94 -12.99 23.27
N THR A 726 5.83 -11.99 23.25
CA THR A 726 6.58 -11.57 24.45
C THR A 726 6.42 -10.08 24.71
N ILE A 727 6.21 -9.72 25.97
CA ILE A 727 6.23 -8.34 26.45
C ILE A 727 7.39 -8.18 27.43
N TYR A 728 8.43 -7.44 27.02
CA TYR A 728 9.61 -7.15 27.83
C TYR A 728 9.60 -5.71 28.35
N ARG A 729 9.90 -5.51 29.62
CA ARG A 729 9.98 -4.19 30.25
C ARG A 729 11.29 -4.06 31.01
N LYS A 730 12.11 -3.09 30.63
CA LYS A 730 13.30 -2.65 31.35
C LYS A 730 13.04 -1.26 31.93
N THR A 731 12.96 -1.17 33.25
CA THR A 731 12.64 0.08 33.98
C THR A 731 13.74 0.44 34.97
N GLY A 732 14.07 1.72 35.12
CA GLY A 732 15.07 2.21 36.07
C GLY A 732 16.46 2.40 35.46
N THR A 733 17.37 2.96 36.25
CA THR A 733 18.75 3.26 35.85
C THR A 733 19.78 2.59 36.76
N GLY A 734 20.90 2.16 36.19
CA GLY A 734 22.01 1.60 36.98
C GLY A 734 21.59 0.36 37.77
N TYR A 735 21.90 0.33 39.07
CA TYR A 735 21.62 -0.80 39.95
C TYR A 735 20.12 -1.01 40.25
N GLU A 736 19.26 -0.03 39.98
CA GLU A 736 17.80 -0.13 40.17
C GLU A 736 17.07 -0.64 38.92
N THR A 737 17.81 -1.09 37.90
CA THR A 737 17.22 -1.62 36.67
C THR A 737 16.46 -2.91 36.93
N LEU A 738 15.15 -2.91 36.66
CA LEU A 738 14.28 -4.09 36.68
C LEU A 738 14.01 -4.60 35.26
N ARG A 739 14.13 -5.91 35.05
CA ARG A 739 13.88 -6.62 33.79
C ARG A 739 12.71 -7.59 33.96
N ASN A 740 11.54 -7.20 33.45
CA ASN A 740 10.31 -7.99 33.57
C ASN A 740 9.91 -8.55 32.21
N LEU A 741 9.71 -9.86 32.14
CA LEU A 741 9.18 -10.56 30.97
C LEU A 741 7.77 -11.09 31.28
N GLU A 742 6.81 -10.76 30.43
CA GLU A 742 5.43 -11.24 30.51
C GLU A 742 5.07 -11.99 29.24
N ILE A 743 4.50 -13.19 29.42
CA ILE A 743 3.96 -14.03 28.36
C ILE A 743 2.54 -14.41 28.75
N ASN A 744 1.58 -13.92 27.98
CA ASN A 744 0.16 -14.08 28.25
C ASN A 744 -0.56 -14.48 26.96
N ASN A 745 -1.36 -15.55 26.99
CA ASN A 745 -2.13 -15.98 25.82
C ASN A 745 -3.64 -15.75 25.95
N GLY A 746 -4.09 -15.02 26.98
CA GLY A 746 -5.48 -14.54 27.07
C GLY A 746 -6.53 -15.65 27.19
N GLY A 747 -6.14 -16.81 27.72
CA GLY A 747 -6.99 -18.00 27.84
C GLY A 747 -6.83 -19.01 26.70
N HIS A 748 -6.01 -18.71 25.69
CA HIS A 748 -5.69 -19.66 24.63
C HIS A 748 -4.65 -20.67 25.12
N VAL A 749 -4.97 -21.96 24.99
CA VAL A 749 -4.10 -23.07 25.41
C VAL A 749 -3.73 -23.90 24.17
N PRO A 750 -2.45 -24.30 23.98
CA PRO A 750 -2.07 -25.20 22.90
C PRO A 750 -2.73 -26.58 23.06
N VAL A 751 -3.00 -27.24 21.94
CA VAL A 751 -3.62 -28.57 21.90
C VAL A 751 -2.68 -29.61 22.50
N ASP A 752 -1.42 -29.59 22.07
CA ASP A 752 -0.40 -30.46 22.66
C ASP A 752 0.16 -29.80 23.92
N THR A 753 0.03 -30.49 25.04
CA THR A 753 0.52 -29.99 26.34
C THR A 753 2.05 -29.96 26.39
N TYR A 754 2.71 -30.95 25.81
CA TYR A 754 4.17 -31.07 25.85
C TYR A 754 4.79 -30.80 24.49
N LEU A 755 6.05 -30.37 24.50
CA LEU A 755 6.90 -30.36 23.31
C LEU A 755 7.05 -31.78 22.73
N VAL A 756 6.84 -31.88 21.41
CA VAL A 756 7.01 -33.10 20.62
C VAL A 756 8.49 -33.33 20.30
N SER A 757 9.21 -32.24 20.01
CA SER A 757 10.64 -32.22 19.76
C SER A 757 11.22 -30.83 20.08
N ARG A 758 12.54 -30.62 19.89
CA ARG A 758 13.13 -29.26 19.96
C ARG A 758 12.84 -28.40 18.73
N ASN A 759 12.25 -28.98 17.69
CA ASN A 759 11.97 -28.28 16.45
C ASN A 759 10.71 -27.43 16.61
N GLN A 760 10.83 -26.11 16.51
CA GLN A 760 9.69 -25.20 16.70
C GLN A 760 8.56 -25.48 15.72
N TYR A 761 8.89 -25.91 14.49
CA TYR A 761 7.91 -26.26 13.45
C TYR A 761 6.88 -27.29 13.90
N GLU A 762 7.21 -28.18 14.82
CA GLU A 762 6.36 -29.29 15.26
C GLU A 762 5.56 -28.96 16.52
N ASN A 763 5.79 -27.77 17.09
CA ASN A 763 5.29 -27.39 18.40
C ASN A 763 4.37 -26.17 18.29
N SER A 764 3.11 -26.44 17.99
CA SER A 764 2.11 -25.38 17.81
C SER A 764 1.68 -24.72 19.12
N GLY A 765 1.32 -23.43 19.02
CA GLY A 765 0.63 -22.69 20.07
C GLY A 765 1.51 -22.27 21.27
N LYS A 766 2.83 -22.19 21.12
CA LYS A 766 3.78 -21.95 22.23
C LYS A 766 4.64 -20.71 22.00
N ALA A 767 5.00 -20.01 23.08
CA ALA A 767 5.98 -18.93 23.07
C ALA A 767 7.40 -19.47 23.09
N TRP A 768 8.29 -18.81 22.34
CA TRP A 768 9.71 -19.16 22.28
C TRP A 768 10.56 -17.93 22.58
N VAL A 769 11.24 -17.98 23.73
CA VAL A 769 12.12 -16.92 24.20
C VAL A 769 13.52 -17.22 23.65
N LEU A 770 13.86 -16.55 22.56
CA LEU A 770 15.15 -16.70 21.89
C LEU A 770 16.19 -15.85 22.63
N VAL A 771 17.10 -16.51 23.34
CA VAL A 771 18.18 -15.86 24.09
C VAL A 771 19.41 -15.78 23.19
N GLN A 772 19.67 -14.58 22.70
CA GLN A 772 20.71 -14.34 21.68
C GLN A 772 21.92 -13.58 22.26
N SER A 773 21.74 -12.84 23.35
CA SER A 773 22.81 -12.21 24.11
C SER A 773 22.89 -12.75 25.54
N ILE A 774 24.07 -12.64 26.17
CA ILE A 774 24.23 -12.87 27.61
C ILE A 774 23.35 -11.95 28.45
N ASP A 775 23.00 -10.77 27.93
CA ASP A 775 22.12 -9.80 28.59
C ASP A 775 20.66 -10.28 28.68
N ASP A 776 20.27 -11.28 27.88
CA ASP A 776 18.93 -11.84 27.83
C ASP A 776 18.75 -13.05 28.78
N LEU A 777 19.78 -13.36 29.60
CA LEU A 777 19.78 -14.48 30.56
C LEU A 777 19.16 -14.12 31.92
N GLU A 778 19.00 -12.84 32.24
CA GLU A 778 18.57 -12.39 33.57
C GLU A 778 17.23 -11.66 33.54
N TYR A 779 16.28 -12.14 34.36
CA TYR A 779 14.97 -11.54 34.55
C TYR A 779 14.70 -11.32 36.04
N ASP A 780 14.28 -10.10 36.40
CA ASP A 780 13.83 -9.77 37.74
C ASP A 780 12.45 -10.37 38.03
N GLU A 781 11.56 -10.35 37.04
CA GLU A 781 10.29 -11.06 37.09
C GLU A 781 9.97 -11.73 35.75
N LEU A 782 9.55 -13.00 35.80
CA LEU A 782 8.89 -13.68 34.70
C LEU A 782 7.43 -13.97 35.08
N ARG A 783 6.49 -13.54 34.24
CA ARG A 783 5.05 -13.79 34.39
C ARG A 783 4.55 -14.71 33.27
N LEU A 784 3.99 -15.86 33.63
CA LEU A 784 3.28 -16.75 32.70
C LEU A 784 1.78 -16.76 33.00
N LEU A 785 0.96 -16.29 32.07
CA LEU A 785 -0.46 -16.02 32.28
C LEU A 785 -1.34 -16.58 31.14
N GLY A 786 -2.62 -16.76 31.41
CA GLY A 786 -3.66 -16.95 30.40
C GLY A 786 -3.42 -18.12 29.45
N GLY A 787 -2.98 -19.26 29.97
CA GLY A 787 -2.76 -20.49 29.20
C GLY A 787 -1.43 -20.54 28.46
N ALA A 788 -0.54 -19.56 28.69
CA ALA A 788 0.73 -19.46 27.98
C ALA A 788 1.68 -20.64 28.28
N HIS A 789 2.14 -21.28 27.21
CA HIS A 789 3.25 -22.23 27.26
C HIS A 789 4.49 -21.56 26.73
N ALA A 790 5.59 -21.60 27.48
CA ALA A 790 6.84 -20.93 27.12
C ALA A 790 8.03 -21.88 27.18
N SER A 791 8.96 -21.73 26.24
CA SER A 791 10.26 -22.39 26.27
C SER A 791 11.38 -21.42 25.92
N PHE A 792 12.55 -21.61 26.52
CA PHE A 792 13.75 -20.85 26.20
C PHE A 792 14.55 -21.58 25.11
N VAL A 793 15.20 -20.80 24.24
CA VAL A 793 16.16 -21.32 23.25
C VAL A 793 17.45 -20.54 23.42
N LEU A 794 18.46 -21.19 23.99
CA LEU A 794 19.75 -20.60 24.30
C LEU A 794 20.69 -20.69 23.10
N SER A 795 21.03 -19.54 22.50
CA SER A 795 22.13 -19.45 21.51
C SER A 795 23.48 -19.13 22.18
N VAL A 796 23.47 -18.80 23.46
CA VAL A 796 24.63 -18.46 24.29
C VAL A 796 24.74 -19.43 25.46
N LYS A 797 25.97 -19.64 25.96
CA LYS A 797 26.18 -20.45 27.18
C LYS A 797 25.83 -19.62 28.41
N GLY A 798 24.97 -20.17 29.26
CA GLY A 798 24.61 -19.56 30.54
C GLY A 798 23.35 -20.20 31.13
N ASP A 799 23.05 -19.84 32.37
CA ASP A 799 21.82 -20.23 33.05
C ASP A 799 20.81 -19.09 32.92
N VAL A 800 19.57 -19.39 32.55
CA VAL A 800 18.48 -18.40 32.59
C VAL A 800 18.11 -18.17 34.05
N SER A 801 18.43 -17.00 34.59
CA SER A 801 18.18 -16.63 35.99
C SER A 801 16.90 -15.80 36.11
N ILE A 802 15.92 -16.32 36.84
CA ILE A 802 14.65 -15.67 37.14
C ILE A 802 14.61 -15.37 38.64
N ASN A 803 14.68 -14.09 39.02
CA ASN A 803 14.66 -13.69 40.43
C ASN A 803 13.28 -13.95 41.04
N LYS A 804 12.20 -13.57 40.36
CA LYS A 804 10.81 -13.82 40.77
C LYS A 804 10.01 -14.46 39.65
N PHE A 805 9.35 -15.58 39.93
CA PHE A 805 8.44 -16.24 39.00
C PHE A 805 7.00 -16.09 39.49
N SER A 806 6.10 -15.72 38.59
CA SER A 806 4.68 -15.49 38.89
C SER A 806 3.78 -15.95 37.73
N GLY A 807 2.50 -16.07 38.01
CA GLY A 807 1.53 -16.63 37.08
C GLY A 807 0.14 -16.78 37.70
N ASP A 808 -0.79 -17.34 36.93
CA ASP A 808 -2.20 -17.48 37.27
C ASP A 808 -2.66 -18.95 37.28
N ASN A 809 -1.72 -19.89 37.44
CA ASN A 809 -1.95 -21.33 37.51
C ASN A 809 -2.38 -21.99 36.18
N THR A 810 -2.41 -21.24 35.07
CA THR A 810 -2.84 -21.76 33.76
C THR A 810 -1.70 -22.03 32.78
N GLY A 811 -0.52 -21.42 32.99
CA GLY A 811 0.63 -21.54 32.09
C GLY A 811 1.47 -22.80 32.28
N MET A 812 2.46 -23.00 31.39
CA MET A 812 3.46 -24.07 31.49
C MET A 812 4.86 -23.61 31.03
N LEU A 813 5.88 -23.88 31.83
CA LEU A 813 7.29 -23.64 31.51
C LEU A 813 7.98 -24.93 31.03
N HIS A 814 8.47 -24.94 29.81
CA HIS A 814 9.20 -26.06 29.20
C HIS A 814 10.70 -25.84 29.30
N VAL A 815 11.38 -26.71 30.05
CA VAL A 815 12.85 -26.69 30.23
C VAL A 815 13.45 -27.82 29.40
N GLN A 816 13.96 -27.47 28.22
CA GLN A 816 14.43 -28.45 27.25
C GLN A 816 15.76 -29.06 27.67
N ALA A 817 16.15 -30.08 26.93
CA ALA A 817 17.41 -30.77 27.11
C ALA A 817 18.59 -29.80 26.94
N ASP A 818 19.58 -29.87 27.84
CA ASP A 818 20.76 -29.01 27.90
C ASP A 818 20.49 -27.53 28.27
N ASP A 819 19.24 -27.13 28.45
CA ASP A 819 18.89 -25.82 29.01
C ASP A 819 18.95 -25.85 30.54
N ARG A 820 19.36 -24.73 31.11
CA ARG A 820 19.43 -24.53 32.56
C ARG A 820 18.62 -23.30 32.95
N VAL A 821 17.55 -23.51 33.71
CA VAL A 821 16.68 -22.43 34.20
C VAL A 821 16.73 -22.42 35.73
N VAL A 822 16.94 -21.25 36.31
CA VAL A 822 17.09 -21.04 37.75
C VAL A 822 16.03 -20.07 38.23
N ILE A 823 15.06 -20.57 39.00
CA ILE A 823 14.03 -19.77 39.65
C ILE A 823 14.42 -19.58 41.11
N LYS A 824 14.74 -18.34 41.50
CA LYS A 824 15.20 -18.01 42.87
C LYS A 824 14.04 -17.87 43.85
N SER A 825 12.91 -17.30 43.43
CA SER A 825 11.73 -17.08 44.25
C SER A 825 10.43 -17.27 43.45
N ALA A 826 9.44 -17.89 44.09
CA ALA A 826 8.05 -17.96 43.63
C ALA A 826 7.14 -18.12 44.87
N PRO A 827 5.82 -17.86 44.77
CA PRO A 827 4.88 -18.24 45.81
C PRO A 827 4.95 -19.74 46.14
N ALA A 828 4.65 -20.10 47.39
CA ALA A 828 4.70 -21.50 47.83
C ALA A 828 3.75 -22.39 47.01
N GLU A 829 2.53 -21.90 46.72
CA GLU A 829 1.71 -22.48 45.65
C GLU A 829 2.31 -22.06 44.32
N PHE A 830 2.93 -23.03 43.63
CA PHE A 830 3.75 -22.71 42.47
C PHE A 830 2.86 -22.19 41.31
N PRO A 831 3.19 -21.02 40.72
CA PRO A 831 2.20 -20.22 40.01
C PRO A 831 1.96 -20.61 38.54
N SER A 832 2.56 -21.70 38.07
CA SER A 832 2.44 -22.22 36.70
C SER A 832 2.89 -23.68 36.66
N TRP A 833 2.51 -24.45 35.63
CA TRP A 833 3.10 -25.76 35.39
C TRP A 833 4.52 -25.64 34.88
N PHE A 834 5.25 -26.75 34.95
CA PHE A 834 6.55 -26.89 34.32
C PHE A 834 6.75 -28.29 33.75
N ARG A 835 7.67 -28.45 32.81
CA ARG A 835 8.10 -29.73 32.28
C ARG A 835 9.62 -29.69 32.12
N VAL A 836 10.31 -30.64 32.75
CA VAL A 836 11.76 -30.79 32.62
C VAL A 836 12.07 -32.01 31.77
N TYR A 837 12.53 -31.78 30.55
CA TYR A 837 12.89 -32.83 29.59
C TYR A 837 14.23 -33.49 29.97
N GLU A 838 14.53 -34.67 29.39
CA GLU A 838 15.80 -35.38 29.63
C GLU A 838 17.01 -34.44 29.43
N ARG A 839 17.98 -34.44 30.34
CA ARG A 839 19.13 -33.50 30.39
C ARG A 839 18.81 -32.02 30.63
N GLY A 840 17.55 -31.63 30.76
CA GLY A 840 17.18 -30.29 31.21
C GLY A 840 17.44 -30.13 32.71
N TYR A 841 17.73 -28.91 33.14
CA TYR A 841 17.92 -28.57 34.54
C TYR A 841 17.01 -27.40 34.95
N LEU A 842 16.16 -27.64 35.95
CA LEU A 842 15.34 -26.62 36.57
C LEU A 842 15.68 -26.52 38.05
N SER A 843 16.22 -25.37 38.46
CA SER A 843 16.33 -25.02 39.88
C SER A 843 15.04 -24.33 40.30
N LEU A 844 14.40 -24.86 41.34
CA LEU A 844 13.17 -24.33 41.90
C LEU A 844 13.46 -23.65 43.27
N PRO A 845 12.52 -22.83 43.78
CA PRO A 845 12.60 -22.29 45.13
C PRO A 845 12.58 -23.39 46.20
N GLU A 846 12.94 -23.02 47.44
CA GLU A 846 13.07 -23.97 48.55
C GLU A 846 11.76 -24.72 48.88
N ILE A 847 10.61 -24.06 48.70
CA ILE A 847 9.28 -24.60 49.03
C ILE A 847 8.41 -24.52 47.78
N VAL A 848 7.88 -25.65 47.35
CA VAL A 848 7.01 -25.77 46.17
C VAL A 848 5.83 -26.68 46.49
N HIS A 849 4.62 -26.14 46.41
CA HIS A 849 3.36 -26.86 46.56
C HIS A 849 2.61 -26.86 45.24
N LEU A 850 2.19 -28.04 44.79
CA LEU A 850 1.40 -28.22 43.59
C LEU A 850 -0.06 -28.55 43.97
N ASN A 851 -0.99 -27.61 43.85
CA ASN A 851 -2.41 -27.76 44.18
C ASN A 851 -3.34 -27.21 43.08
N LYS A 852 -4.44 -27.92 42.76
CA LYS A 852 -5.59 -27.46 41.93
C LYS A 852 -5.22 -26.74 40.63
N PHE A 853 -5.16 -27.48 39.52
CA PHE A 853 -4.75 -26.90 38.25
C PHE A 853 -5.48 -27.45 37.01
N LEU A 854 -5.25 -26.79 35.87
CA LEU A 854 -5.74 -27.17 34.53
C LEU A 854 -5.22 -28.54 34.06
N TYR A 855 -4.01 -28.94 34.50
CA TYR A 855 -3.38 -30.21 34.16
C TYR A 855 -3.36 -31.14 35.38
N SER A 856 -3.44 -32.46 35.17
CA SER A 856 -3.48 -33.47 36.24
C SER A 856 -2.20 -34.30 36.38
N GLN A 857 -1.26 -34.18 35.44
CA GLN A 857 -0.05 -34.98 35.41
C GLN A 857 1.18 -34.12 35.10
N LEU A 858 2.21 -34.21 35.94
CA LEU A 858 3.51 -33.53 35.82
C LEU A 858 4.56 -34.57 35.46
N PHE A 859 5.36 -34.34 34.42
CA PHE A 859 6.48 -35.22 34.10
C PHE A 859 7.82 -34.53 34.37
N ILE A 860 8.73 -35.24 35.01
CA ILE A 860 10.12 -34.80 35.23
C ILE A 860 11.03 -35.90 34.70
N ASP A 861 11.82 -35.62 33.66
CA ASP A 861 12.78 -36.58 33.08
C ASP A 861 14.23 -36.10 33.28
N GLY A 862 14.41 -34.78 33.45
CA GLY A 862 15.69 -34.15 33.72
C GLY A 862 16.00 -34.04 35.21
N LYS A 863 16.74 -32.99 35.56
CA LYS A 863 17.25 -32.75 36.91
C LYS A 863 16.53 -31.56 37.56
N LEU A 864 16.06 -31.77 38.79
CA LEU A 864 15.59 -30.70 39.66
C LEU A 864 16.68 -30.28 40.66
N GLY A 865 16.76 -28.99 40.96
CA GLY A 865 17.72 -28.42 41.92
C GLY A 865 17.07 -27.50 42.96
N TYR A 866 17.73 -27.38 44.13
CA TYR A 866 17.44 -26.42 45.20
C TYR A 866 16.07 -26.49 45.91
N ILE A 867 15.32 -27.58 45.76
CA ILE A 867 14.02 -27.78 46.46
C ILE A 867 14.26 -28.48 47.81
N LYS A 868 13.75 -27.93 48.90
CA LYS A 868 13.79 -28.52 50.25
C LYS A 868 12.47 -29.18 50.67
N ASP A 869 11.34 -28.59 50.28
CA ASP A 869 9.98 -29.06 50.59
C ASP A 869 9.15 -29.07 49.31
N PHE A 870 8.77 -30.27 48.84
CA PHE A 870 8.03 -30.48 47.60
C PHE A 870 6.71 -31.19 47.90
N ARG A 871 5.61 -30.45 47.90
CA ARG A 871 4.29 -30.99 48.28
C ARG A 871 3.43 -31.23 47.05
N ILE A 872 2.92 -32.44 46.95
CA ILE A 872 1.98 -32.85 45.89
C ILE A 872 0.57 -32.86 46.48
N GLY A 873 -0.27 -31.99 45.96
CA GLY A 873 -1.66 -31.83 46.36
C GLY A 873 -2.62 -32.85 45.76
N THR A 874 -3.88 -32.80 46.20
CA THR A 874 -4.94 -33.69 45.71
C THR A 874 -5.20 -33.46 44.21
N GLY A 875 -5.20 -34.55 43.43
CA GLY A 875 -5.47 -34.52 41.99
C GLY A 875 -4.26 -34.24 41.10
N VAL A 876 -3.06 -34.11 41.69
CA VAL A 876 -1.80 -33.96 40.95
C VAL A 876 -1.05 -35.30 40.95
N THR A 877 -0.72 -35.80 39.77
CA THR A 877 0.17 -36.96 39.59
C THR A 877 1.54 -36.49 39.16
N VAL A 878 2.60 -36.79 39.90
CA VAL A 878 3.98 -36.54 39.46
C VAL A 878 4.60 -37.84 38.96
N SER A 879 5.05 -37.84 37.71
CA SER A 879 5.71 -38.97 37.06
C SER A 879 7.20 -38.65 36.85
N LEU A 880 8.06 -39.49 37.43
CA LEU A 880 9.51 -39.38 37.31
C LEU A 880 10.01 -40.34 36.22
N GLY A 881 10.78 -39.83 35.25
CA GLY A 881 11.41 -40.64 34.21
C GLY A 881 12.58 -41.49 34.71
N ASN A 882 12.98 -42.50 33.93
CA ASN A 882 13.99 -43.50 34.31
C ASN A 882 15.41 -42.95 34.56
N LYS A 883 15.69 -41.69 34.21
CA LYS A 883 17.00 -41.03 34.35
C LYS A 883 16.95 -39.78 35.22
N VAL A 884 15.86 -39.59 35.99
CA VAL A 884 15.72 -38.46 36.90
C VAL A 884 16.83 -38.49 37.95
N THR A 885 17.44 -37.34 38.17
CA THR A 885 18.35 -37.14 39.31
C THR A 885 17.77 -36.06 40.22
N ILE A 886 17.32 -36.44 41.40
CA ILE A 886 16.97 -35.52 42.50
C ILE A 886 18.08 -35.68 43.55
N PRO A 887 18.72 -34.60 44.05
CA PRO A 887 19.81 -34.74 45.01
C PRO A 887 19.40 -35.55 46.25
N GLU A 888 20.25 -36.49 46.69
CA GLU A 888 19.96 -37.48 47.75
C GLU A 888 19.49 -36.89 49.08
N TYR A 889 19.87 -35.64 49.40
CA TYR A 889 19.43 -34.96 50.62
C TYR A 889 17.91 -34.67 50.66
N TYR A 890 17.23 -34.63 49.51
CA TYR A 890 15.83 -34.20 49.38
C TYR A 890 14.83 -35.35 49.24
N GLN A 891 15.29 -36.60 49.13
CA GLN A 891 14.41 -37.77 48.99
C GLN A 891 13.64 -38.13 50.28
N ARG A 892 13.98 -37.53 51.43
CA ARG A 892 13.33 -37.83 52.72
C ARG A 892 12.00 -37.11 52.97
N ASN A 893 11.67 -36.08 52.20
CA ASN A 893 10.49 -35.20 52.41
C ASN A 893 9.65 -34.97 51.14
N ILE A 894 9.69 -35.87 50.14
CA ILE A 894 8.79 -35.84 48.97
C ILE A 894 7.53 -36.65 49.27
#